data_AF-A0A9X0D8U7-F1
#
_entry.id   AF-A0A9X0D8U7-F1
#
_cell.length_a   1.000
_cell.length_b   1.000
_cell.length_c   1.000
_cell.angle_alpha   90.00
_cell.angle_beta   90.00
_cell.angle_gamma   90.00
#
_symmetry.space_group_name_H-M   'P 1'
#
loop_
_entity.id
_entity.type
_entity.pdbx_description
1 polymer ?
#
loop_
_entity_poly.entity_id
_entity_poly.type
_entity_poly.pdbx_seq_one_letter_code
_entity_poly.pdbx_strand_id
1 'polypeptide(L)'
;MDEKETKSVSDFEQNLNKKLASDDFDDIAEAITPKTIGACSTNTLLKAFEVSGYLKHQARQDRPDVEELEKLANSVEEFTTCLIDPLKSDTKEREAFGDSLGLIIDKAIEYNQGKFLSHPVVYNLLEKVWRGRFAGLKSKYRWKWALLKFYSLLDIILFPFLFAFLFAIHSINAWRRKSKDLELCFILNATGKKGKDDFKRMIGCIKYMIRKIGVKSVNYCLISFKKGKAFQYVRFDDNASFKTDKGRLVKKLDVLNPAVNCCPALHDDFQQASEAFKNHVIRITSKKVIILFTNDTTGSFGPQKGRLLTKTKYLTETIGARIVPVAVGERPRVEDLELIASENEVIRCPLEDQTKLGKRLLREVYEEDLYDRYLDYFTTPYFIFLRDTLSYLFLFGLHIAICLSPSIVPFSVVEWVISVFFVGRLLSEFKQYNNRKTSKRHKKRKCQSEKHGKYVYQQQSPNKHEENLDLPIEVEDFHSRMVFSTLGKYFSDRWNVLDFIMLVIYVVTFMLRMVTWGVSTSATGNRALVISGYCYGLNTMTLTLRVFGHLMEASKETGTTHIALMSIIEDVAIIFFQFLVGILAFSLAITKIYVAEGSFMSNEERLLHNKRSNADCNSSGLSCWWQIMKHLSWTLLGMTELETFNTGMETPSDYLAQTLYAVFIIAALVLLVNMMIAVLSNTYERVQKNSLREWSFKRAVTIRTYRDYHPIPVPLNLLSQLVLALHRDSKDKNEQDEEIMEKKVEALDRTIEKLKVIYFAKYGFTFPLSDESKINNMLSETDRNREMCNQIVRRVFNDPIKTNDSFRPVGRLAWKSQGIHIEEYMLTYIGPALCGSCTISPKEFHGARYKQPFTENLPRFEVIVQEGGTKRDLVVGVVRGKHDVHKAAGEVRHTVGYHACNGHIVYCDASGKQNSIEGPVVYRGDLISCRVGFDEEDEAGKIPIFFSLNGQVVAQISLKLGSEKPDIFPFVGMKHKGIRVLAKMCPGEVNDSNGQRSSADNFDHGFGAMFNETAEQTMILYQTFDSVEEMKVTSDVLLQYMQDKIEEITDDVKVQKDNIKSIENTVEIQNQKIERMNSTLSEILNILKVRKEKQ
;
A
#
# COMPACT_ATOMS: atom_id res chain seq x y z
N MET A 1 -9.45 21.81 -28.01
CA MET A 1 -8.62 22.72 -27.20
C MET A 1 -7.88 23.58 -28.18
N ASP A 2 -8.15 24.87 -28.13
CA ASP A 2 -7.63 25.85 -29.07
C ASP A 2 -6.15 26.14 -28.80
N GLU A 3 -5.42 26.51 -29.86
CA GLU A 3 -3.97 26.76 -29.87
C GLU A 3 -3.52 27.87 -28.88
N LYS A 4 -4.46 28.71 -28.41
CA LYS A 4 -4.24 29.71 -27.36
C LYS A 4 -4.17 29.10 -25.95
N GLU A 5 -4.95 28.07 -25.69
CA GLU A 5 -5.09 27.44 -24.37
C GLU A 5 -3.87 26.55 -24.05
N THR A 6 -3.30 25.90 -25.06
CA THR A 6 -2.06 25.12 -24.93
C THR A 6 -0.83 25.99 -24.72
N LYS A 7 -0.83 27.22 -25.26
CA LYS A 7 0.26 28.19 -25.07
C LYS A 7 0.28 28.74 -23.63
N SER A 8 -0.89 29.10 -23.08
CA SER A 8 -1.00 29.59 -21.70
C SER A 8 -0.59 28.56 -20.63
N VAL A 9 -0.88 27.27 -20.85
CA VAL A 9 -0.50 26.21 -19.89
C VAL A 9 1.01 25.92 -19.94
N SER A 10 1.62 25.99 -21.13
CA SER A 10 3.09 25.87 -21.27
C SER A 10 3.83 27.02 -20.57
N ASP A 11 3.31 28.25 -20.67
CA ASP A 11 3.90 29.42 -20.02
C ASP A 11 3.77 29.32 -18.49
N PHE A 12 2.66 28.74 -18.00
CA PHE A 12 2.47 28.46 -16.57
C PHE A 12 3.47 27.43 -16.02
N GLU A 13 3.72 26.33 -16.74
CA GLU A 13 4.73 25.34 -16.34
C GLU A 13 6.15 25.91 -16.30
N GLN A 14 6.49 26.79 -17.25
CA GLN A 14 7.79 27.48 -17.25
C GLN A 14 7.92 28.41 -16.05
N ASN A 15 6.86 29.12 -15.68
CA ASN A 15 6.84 29.96 -14.48
C ASN A 15 6.99 29.13 -13.19
N LEU A 16 6.31 27.99 -13.09
CA LEU A 16 6.46 27.06 -11.97
C LEU A 16 7.90 26.53 -11.88
N ASN A 17 8.50 26.11 -13.00
CA ASN A 17 9.89 25.67 -13.03
C ASN A 17 10.86 26.79 -12.63
N LYS A 18 10.56 28.05 -12.99
CA LYS A 18 11.36 29.21 -12.56
C LYS A 18 11.26 29.44 -11.05
N LYS A 19 10.06 29.35 -10.47
CA LYS A 19 9.86 29.43 -9.02
C LYS A 19 10.51 28.26 -8.28
N LEU A 20 10.51 27.05 -8.84
CA LEU A 20 11.23 25.92 -8.26
C LEU A 20 12.74 26.16 -8.19
N ALA A 21 13.29 26.90 -9.15
CA ALA A 21 14.71 27.23 -9.20
C ALA A 21 15.08 28.45 -8.33
N SER A 22 14.18 28.99 -7.50
CA SER A 22 14.52 30.08 -6.58
C SER A 22 15.42 29.61 -5.44
N ASP A 23 16.21 30.54 -4.93
CA ASP A 23 17.03 30.32 -3.73
C ASP A 23 16.24 30.54 -2.43
N ASP A 24 15.05 31.14 -2.50
CA ASP A 24 14.17 31.34 -1.35
C ASP A 24 13.19 30.16 -1.17
N PHE A 25 13.09 29.63 0.06
CA PHE A 25 12.16 28.55 0.41
C PHE A 25 10.71 29.00 0.32
N ASP A 26 10.39 30.23 0.73
CA ASP A 26 9.01 30.72 0.77
C ASP A 26 8.41 30.81 -0.64
N ASP A 27 9.23 31.23 -1.61
CA ASP A 27 8.87 31.24 -3.03
C ASP A 27 8.56 29.83 -3.57
N ILE A 28 9.33 28.82 -3.13
CA ILE A 28 9.13 27.41 -3.49
C ILE A 28 7.86 26.88 -2.83
N ALA A 29 7.68 27.12 -1.53
CA ALA A 29 6.55 26.64 -0.75
C ALA A 29 5.22 27.23 -1.24
N GLU A 30 5.19 28.52 -1.60
CA GLU A 30 4.02 29.16 -2.19
C GLU A 30 3.69 28.59 -3.58
N ALA A 31 4.72 28.29 -4.38
CA ALA A 31 4.54 27.77 -5.73
C ALA A 31 4.02 26.33 -5.76
N ILE A 32 4.43 25.51 -4.78
CA ILE A 32 4.13 24.07 -4.74
C ILE A 32 2.84 23.84 -3.95
N THR A 33 1.75 23.65 -4.68
CA THR A 33 0.46 23.24 -4.12
C THR A 33 -0.14 22.13 -4.98
N PRO A 34 -1.02 21.27 -4.43
CA PRO A 34 -1.78 20.31 -5.23
C PRO A 34 -2.49 20.94 -6.43
N LYS A 35 -2.98 22.19 -6.27
CA LYS A 35 -3.62 22.95 -7.34
C LYS A 35 -2.66 23.31 -8.48
N THR A 36 -1.46 23.81 -8.16
CA THR A 36 -0.47 24.18 -9.19
C THR A 36 0.09 22.95 -9.90
N ILE A 37 0.33 21.86 -9.17
CA ILE A 37 0.74 20.57 -9.76
C ILE A 37 -0.35 20.01 -10.68
N GLY A 38 -1.62 20.09 -10.27
CA GLY A 38 -2.77 19.60 -11.03
C GLY A 38 -3.19 20.46 -12.24
N ALA A 39 -2.62 21.67 -12.37
CA ALA A 39 -2.87 22.61 -13.47
C ALA A 39 -1.82 22.51 -14.59
N CYS A 40 -0.78 21.71 -14.41
CA CYS A 40 0.28 21.49 -15.40
C CYS A 40 -0.25 20.72 -16.63
N SER A 41 0.38 20.93 -17.79
CA SER A 41 0.10 20.18 -19.03
C SER A 41 0.52 18.72 -18.94
N THR A 42 1.57 18.47 -18.15
CA THR A 42 2.06 17.14 -17.81
C THR A 42 1.12 16.45 -16.84
N ASN A 43 0.99 15.12 -16.96
CA ASN A 43 0.16 14.31 -16.06
C ASN A 43 0.46 14.64 -14.59
N THR A 44 -0.59 14.94 -13.81
CA THR A 44 -0.50 15.38 -12.40
C THR A 44 0.41 14.46 -11.56
N LEU A 45 0.32 13.14 -11.75
CA LEU A 45 1.13 12.16 -11.03
C LEU A 45 2.61 12.23 -11.44
N LEU A 46 2.88 12.34 -12.75
CA LEU A 46 4.24 12.41 -13.26
C LEU A 46 4.92 13.74 -12.90
N LYS A 47 4.16 14.84 -12.88
CA LYS A 47 4.67 16.15 -12.45
C LYS A 47 4.99 16.16 -10.96
N ALA A 48 4.13 15.55 -10.12
CA ALA A 48 4.41 15.37 -8.70
C ALA A 48 5.72 14.60 -8.45
N PHE A 49 6.00 13.54 -9.24
CA PHE A 49 7.28 12.83 -9.17
C PHE A 49 8.47 13.72 -9.55
N GLU A 50 8.35 14.52 -10.61
CA GLU A 50 9.39 15.45 -11.03
C GLU A 50 9.69 16.48 -9.94
N VAL A 51 8.65 17.13 -9.40
CA VAL A 51 8.76 18.15 -8.35
C VAL A 51 9.37 17.55 -7.08
N SER A 52 8.87 16.41 -6.61
CA SER A 52 9.42 15.72 -5.44
C SER A 52 10.88 15.32 -5.63
N GLY A 53 11.24 14.80 -6.82
CA GLY A 53 12.61 14.45 -7.16
C GLY A 53 13.54 15.65 -7.21
N TYR A 54 13.05 16.80 -7.69
CA TYR A 54 13.80 18.06 -7.76
C TYR A 54 14.01 18.67 -6.37
N LEU A 55 12.98 18.74 -5.53
CA LEU A 55 13.10 19.21 -4.14
C LEU A 55 14.14 18.41 -3.34
N LYS A 56 14.11 17.08 -3.47
CA LYS A 56 15.12 16.21 -2.85
C LYS A 56 16.53 16.42 -3.40
N HIS A 57 16.64 16.89 -4.64
CA HIS A 57 17.93 17.22 -5.23
C HIS A 57 18.48 18.54 -4.66
N GLN A 58 17.64 19.57 -4.54
CA GLN A 58 18.01 20.83 -3.88
C GLN A 58 18.37 20.64 -2.41
N ALA A 59 17.63 19.80 -1.68
CA ALA A 59 17.94 19.45 -0.29
C ALA A 59 19.32 18.80 -0.11
N ARG A 60 19.92 18.23 -1.17
CA ARG A 60 21.27 17.63 -1.13
C ARG A 60 22.40 18.62 -1.43
N GLN A 61 22.07 19.88 -1.75
CA GLN A 61 23.06 20.92 -2.05
C GLN A 61 23.46 21.73 -0.80
N ASP A 62 23.24 21.19 0.41
CA ASP A 62 23.60 21.80 1.71
C ASP A 62 23.08 23.23 1.90
N ARG A 63 21.83 23.49 1.50
CA ARG A 63 21.13 24.75 1.77
C ARG A 63 20.69 24.85 3.26
N PRO A 64 20.48 26.05 3.84
CA PRO A 64 20.01 26.17 5.22
C PRO A 64 18.62 25.56 5.47
N ASP A 65 17.79 25.44 4.43
CA ASP A 65 16.39 24.98 4.42
C ASP A 65 16.21 23.48 4.08
N VAL A 66 17.26 22.65 4.24
CA VAL A 66 17.22 21.21 3.89
C VAL A 66 16.02 20.47 4.52
N GLU A 67 15.77 20.68 5.82
CA GLU A 67 14.70 19.96 6.53
C GLU A 67 13.31 20.36 6.02
N GLU A 68 13.12 21.63 5.67
CA GLU A 68 11.85 22.16 5.18
C GLU A 68 11.58 21.70 3.74
N LEU A 69 12.62 21.70 2.88
CA LEU A 69 12.55 21.13 1.53
C LEU A 69 12.26 19.62 1.57
N GLU A 70 12.86 18.88 2.50
CA GLU A 70 12.58 17.45 2.66
C GLU A 70 11.14 17.20 3.17
N LYS A 71 10.65 18.02 4.11
CA LYS A 71 9.24 18.00 4.54
C LYS A 71 8.29 18.28 3.39
N LEU A 72 8.57 19.30 2.59
CA LEU A 72 7.76 19.65 1.41
C LEU A 72 7.78 18.53 0.36
N ALA A 73 8.95 17.93 0.08
CA ALA A 73 9.06 16.79 -0.82
C ALA A 73 8.28 15.57 -0.32
N ASN A 74 8.28 15.32 1.00
CA ASN A 74 7.51 14.26 1.63
C ASN A 74 5.99 14.51 1.57
N SER A 75 5.55 15.77 1.64
CA SER A 75 4.15 16.17 1.42
C SER A 75 3.70 15.97 -0.03
N VAL A 76 4.56 16.26 -1.00
CA VAL A 76 4.30 15.96 -2.43
C VAL A 76 4.22 14.44 -2.65
N GLU A 77 5.08 13.64 -2.01
CA GLU A 77 4.94 12.18 -2.08
C GLU A 77 3.63 11.68 -1.45
N GLU A 78 3.20 12.27 -0.33
CA GLU A 78 1.93 11.93 0.33
C GLU A 78 0.72 12.29 -0.54
N PHE A 79 0.81 13.40 -1.27
CA PHE A 79 -0.17 13.72 -2.29
C PHE A 79 -0.29 12.61 -3.34
N THR A 80 0.83 12.05 -3.81
CA THR A 80 0.78 10.95 -4.81
C THR A 80 0.18 9.66 -4.27
N THR A 81 0.37 9.35 -2.98
CA THR A 81 -0.24 8.16 -2.35
C THR A 81 -1.74 8.35 -2.16
N CYS A 82 -2.17 9.51 -1.66
CA CYS A 82 -3.59 9.85 -1.51
C CYS A 82 -4.32 9.97 -2.86
N LEU A 83 -3.64 10.42 -3.92
CA LEU A 83 -4.20 10.49 -5.27
C LEU A 83 -4.62 9.10 -5.79
N ILE A 84 -3.86 8.05 -5.45
CA ILE A 84 -4.14 6.68 -5.91
C ILE A 84 -4.94 5.84 -4.89
N ASP A 85 -5.24 6.37 -3.70
CA ASP A 85 -6.04 5.68 -2.69
C ASP A 85 -7.40 5.17 -3.20
N PRO A 86 -8.15 5.91 -4.05
CA PRO A 86 -9.42 5.43 -4.60
C PRO A 86 -9.30 4.11 -5.38
N LEU A 87 -8.11 3.78 -5.91
CA LEU A 87 -7.85 2.52 -6.61
C LEU A 87 -7.86 1.29 -5.67
N LYS A 88 -7.91 1.48 -4.34
CA LYS A 88 -8.07 0.39 -3.38
C LYS A 88 -9.43 -0.28 -3.50
N SER A 89 -10.49 0.51 -3.68
CA SER A 89 -11.88 0.04 -3.80
C SER A 89 -12.29 -0.20 -5.25
N ASP A 90 -11.86 0.65 -6.19
CA ASP A 90 -12.23 0.52 -7.59
C ASP A 90 -11.35 -0.50 -8.34
N THR A 91 -11.87 -1.72 -8.48
CA THR A 91 -11.19 -2.80 -9.19
C THR A 91 -11.01 -2.51 -10.69
N LYS A 92 -11.91 -1.76 -11.33
CA LYS A 92 -11.87 -1.49 -12.78
C LYS A 92 -10.80 -0.46 -13.10
N GLU A 93 -10.80 0.66 -12.38
CA GLU A 93 -9.80 1.72 -12.56
C GLU A 93 -8.40 1.22 -12.16
N ARG A 94 -8.31 0.32 -11.17
CA ARG A 94 -7.04 -0.35 -10.82
C ARG A 94 -6.47 -1.20 -11.96
N GLU A 95 -7.32 -1.89 -12.72
CA GLU A 95 -6.87 -2.66 -13.89
C GLU A 95 -6.43 -1.75 -15.04
N ALA A 96 -7.16 -0.68 -15.32
CA ALA A 96 -6.78 0.32 -16.32
C ALA A 96 -5.44 0.99 -15.97
N PHE A 97 -5.27 1.41 -14.72
CA PHE A 97 -4.01 1.93 -14.19
C PHE A 97 -2.86 0.91 -14.32
N GLY A 98 -3.15 -0.37 -14.09
CA GLY A 98 -2.20 -1.48 -14.23
C GLY A 98 -1.65 -1.67 -15.64
N ASP A 99 -2.43 -1.38 -16.69
CA ASP A 99 -2.00 -1.52 -18.09
C ASP A 99 -0.95 -0.45 -18.48
N SER A 100 -0.94 0.71 -17.81
CA SER A 100 0.04 1.80 -17.97
C SER A 100 1.16 1.79 -16.92
N LEU A 101 1.15 0.83 -15.98
CA LEU A 101 2.11 0.74 -14.87
C LEU A 101 3.57 0.71 -15.33
N GLY A 102 3.85 0.13 -16.51
CA GLY A 102 5.20 0.06 -17.06
C GLY A 102 5.87 1.43 -17.23
N LEU A 103 5.10 2.44 -17.65
CA LEU A 103 5.55 3.83 -17.80
C LEU A 103 5.77 4.51 -16.44
N ILE A 104 4.86 4.25 -15.51
CA ILE A 104 4.85 4.86 -14.18
C ILE A 104 6.04 4.36 -13.35
N ILE A 105 6.32 3.05 -13.38
CA ILE A 105 7.47 2.45 -12.66
C ILE A 105 8.79 3.08 -13.11
N ASP A 106 8.97 3.26 -14.42
CA ASP A 106 10.22 3.80 -14.96
C ASP A 106 10.44 5.24 -14.47
N LYS A 107 9.37 6.04 -14.38
CA LYS A 107 9.40 7.41 -13.85
C LYS A 107 9.52 7.47 -12.32
N ALA A 108 8.82 6.61 -11.60
CA ALA A 108 8.90 6.53 -10.14
C ALA A 108 10.32 6.14 -9.67
N ILE A 109 11.00 5.24 -10.40
CA ILE A 109 12.40 4.88 -10.14
C ILE A 109 13.34 6.04 -10.52
N GLU A 110 13.10 6.71 -11.65
CA GLU A 110 13.92 7.84 -12.10
C GLU A 110 13.95 8.99 -11.07
N TYR A 111 12.82 9.26 -10.42
CA TYR A 111 12.68 10.32 -9.41
C TYR A 111 12.70 9.82 -7.95
N ASN A 112 13.13 8.58 -7.69
CA ASN A 112 13.29 8.00 -6.34
C ASN A 112 12.02 8.08 -5.45
N GLN A 113 10.87 7.67 -5.99
CA GLN A 113 9.55 7.78 -5.37
C GLN A 113 9.21 6.54 -4.54
N GLY A 114 9.76 6.48 -3.32
CA GLY A 114 9.64 5.30 -2.45
C GLY A 114 8.23 5.06 -1.91
N LYS A 115 7.55 6.10 -1.40
CA LYS A 115 6.21 5.96 -0.77
C LYS A 115 5.17 5.44 -1.75
N PHE A 116 5.17 6.00 -2.97
CA PHE A 116 4.30 5.57 -4.06
C PHE A 116 4.49 4.08 -4.41
N LEU A 117 5.74 3.60 -4.51
CA LEU A 117 6.03 2.20 -4.86
C LEU A 117 5.69 1.21 -3.72
N SER A 118 5.71 1.67 -2.46
CA SER A 118 5.25 0.88 -1.31
C SER A 118 3.73 0.84 -1.14
N HIS A 119 2.97 1.64 -1.90
CA HIS A 119 1.52 1.66 -1.78
C HIS A 119 0.90 0.29 -2.09
N PRO A 120 -0.07 -0.22 -1.29
CA PRO A 120 -0.60 -1.59 -1.46
C PRO A 120 -1.14 -1.89 -2.86
N VAL A 121 -1.77 -0.91 -3.52
CA VAL A 121 -2.28 -1.08 -4.89
C VAL A 121 -1.13 -1.24 -5.88
N VAL A 122 -0.12 -0.38 -5.80
CA VAL A 122 1.05 -0.40 -6.70
C VAL A 122 1.85 -1.67 -6.48
N TYR A 123 2.04 -2.06 -5.21
CA TYR A 123 2.70 -3.31 -4.84
C TYR A 123 1.98 -4.54 -5.43
N ASN A 124 0.65 -4.62 -5.30
CA ASN A 124 -0.12 -5.72 -5.87
C ASN A 124 -0.06 -5.76 -7.41
N LEU A 125 -0.05 -4.61 -8.06
CA LEU A 125 0.12 -4.51 -9.51
C LEU A 125 1.54 -4.90 -9.95
N LEU A 126 2.57 -4.51 -9.21
CA LEU A 126 3.95 -4.94 -9.40
C LEU A 126 4.10 -6.45 -9.27
N GLU A 127 3.46 -7.06 -8.28
CA GLU A 127 3.46 -8.51 -8.07
C GLU A 127 2.73 -9.25 -9.22
N LYS A 128 1.67 -8.65 -9.79
CA LYS A 128 1.00 -9.15 -11.00
C LYS A 128 1.91 -9.09 -12.22
N VAL A 129 2.68 -8.01 -12.39
CA VAL A 129 3.68 -7.90 -13.47
C VAL A 129 4.81 -8.91 -13.27
N TRP A 130 5.30 -9.06 -12.04
CA TRP A 130 6.40 -9.96 -11.70
C TRP A 130 6.09 -11.43 -12.02
N ARG A 131 4.88 -11.90 -11.68
CA ARG A 131 4.45 -13.30 -11.86
C ARG A 131 3.68 -13.53 -13.17
N GLY A 132 3.32 -12.47 -13.89
CA GLY A 132 2.50 -12.53 -15.09
C GLY A 132 1.21 -13.31 -14.87
N ARG A 133 0.92 -14.24 -15.79
CA ARG A 133 -0.26 -15.12 -15.73
C ARG A 133 -0.30 -15.99 -14.47
N PHE A 134 0.85 -16.29 -13.87
CA PHE A 134 0.94 -17.23 -12.74
C PHE A 134 0.66 -16.57 -11.38
N ALA A 135 0.32 -15.27 -11.34
CA ALA A 135 0.02 -14.54 -10.11
C ALA A 135 -1.06 -15.22 -9.25
N GLY A 136 -2.17 -15.67 -9.88
CA GLY A 136 -3.26 -16.36 -9.18
C GLY A 136 -2.93 -17.79 -8.73
N LEU A 137 -1.93 -18.43 -9.33
CA LEU A 137 -1.61 -19.84 -9.07
C LEU A 137 -1.07 -20.08 -7.67
N LYS A 138 -0.32 -19.12 -7.10
CA LYS A 138 0.24 -19.22 -5.74
C LYS A 138 -0.85 -19.25 -4.67
N SER A 139 -1.88 -18.41 -4.83
CA SER A 139 -2.99 -18.31 -3.87
C SER A 139 -3.91 -19.53 -3.98
N LYS A 140 -4.20 -20.00 -5.19
CA LYS A 140 -5.15 -21.10 -5.42
C LYS A 140 -4.54 -22.50 -5.25
N TYR A 141 -3.26 -22.71 -5.62
CA TYR A 141 -2.61 -24.03 -5.63
C TYR A 141 -1.11 -23.97 -5.25
N ARG A 142 -0.80 -23.93 -3.94
CA ARG A 142 0.59 -23.87 -3.43
C ARG A 142 1.49 -25.00 -3.95
N TRP A 143 0.98 -26.22 -4.11
CA TRP A 143 1.77 -27.34 -4.60
C TRP A 143 2.11 -27.22 -6.10
N LYS A 144 1.16 -26.79 -6.95
CA LYS A 144 1.44 -26.49 -8.37
C LYS A 144 2.52 -25.41 -8.52
N TRP A 145 2.49 -24.40 -7.66
CA TRP A 145 3.53 -23.38 -7.61
C TRP A 145 4.90 -23.96 -7.21
N ALA A 146 4.95 -24.85 -6.21
CA ALA A 146 6.18 -25.54 -5.83
C ALA A 146 6.72 -26.43 -6.96
N LEU A 147 5.84 -27.17 -7.64
CA LEU A 147 6.19 -28.00 -8.79
C LEU A 147 6.75 -27.16 -9.94
N LEU A 148 6.18 -25.97 -10.21
CA LEU A 148 6.66 -25.07 -11.25
C LEU A 148 8.06 -24.48 -10.94
N LYS A 149 8.37 -24.26 -9.65
CA LYS A 149 9.73 -23.91 -9.22
C LYS A 149 10.71 -25.06 -9.45
N PHE A 150 10.31 -26.29 -9.12
CA PHE A 150 11.13 -27.48 -9.38
C PHE A 150 11.34 -27.70 -10.88
N TYR A 151 10.28 -27.52 -11.68
CA TYR A 151 10.35 -27.59 -13.14
C TYR A 151 11.37 -26.58 -13.70
N SER A 152 11.50 -25.40 -13.11
CA SER A 152 12.51 -24.41 -13.52
C SER A 152 13.95 -24.88 -13.39
N LEU A 153 14.27 -25.81 -12.48
CA LEU A 153 15.60 -26.40 -12.37
C LEU A 153 15.89 -27.30 -13.57
N LEU A 154 14.91 -28.13 -13.91
CA LEU A 154 14.97 -29.08 -15.02
C LEU A 154 14.95 -28.35 -16.38
N ASP A 155 14.21 -27.25 -16.48
CA ASP A 155 14.11 -26.42 -17.69
C ASP A 155 15.46 -25.82 -18.10
N ILE A 156 16.34 -25.43 -17.17
CA ILE A 156 17.66 -24.83 -17.50
C ILE A 156 18.50 -25.76 -18.39
N ILE A 157 18.42 -27.07 -18.15
CA ILE A 157 19.19 -28.08 -18.90
C ILE A 157 18.44 -28.45 -20.19
N LEU A 158 17.11 -28.59 -20.11
CA LEU A 158 16.31 -29.12 -21.21
C LEU A 158 15.76 -28.07 -22.17
N PHE A 159 15.86 -26.76 -21.87
CA PHE A 159 15.22 -25.72 -22.67
C PHE A 159 15.59 -25.76 -24.16
N PRO A 160 16.83 -26.07 -24.63
CA PRO A 160 17.11 -26.04 -26.07
C PRO A 160 16.31 -27.13 -26.80
N PHE A 161 16.20 -28.31 -26.17
CA PHE A 161 15.47 -29.46 -26.70
C PHE A 161 13.96 -29.25 -26.58
N LEU A 162 13.48 -28.81 -25.42
CA LEU A 162 12.06 -28.54 -25.18
C LEU A 162 11.55 -27.41 -26.09
N PHE A 163 12.31 -26.32 -26.23
CA PHE A 163 11.94 -25.21 -27.10
C PHE A 163 11.87 -25.66 -28.56
N ALA A 164 12.87 -26.40 -29.06
CA ALA A 164 12.86 -26.92 -30.44
C ALA A 164 11.72 -27.92 -30.68
N PHE A 165 11.50 -28.85 -29.74
CA PHE A 165 10.43 -29.85 -29.82
C PHE A 165 9.04 -29.20 -29.79
N LEU A 166 8.79 -28.30 -28.83
CA LEU A 166 7.53 -27.58 -28.73
C LEU A 166 7.33 -26.63 -29.93
N PHE A 167 8.39 -26.04 -30.47
CA PHE A 167 8.32 -25.23 -31.69
C PHE A 167 7.98 -26.07 -32.92
N ALA A 168 8.51 -27.29 -33.02
CA ALA A 168 8.13 -28.23 -34.07
C ALA A 168 6.66 -28.65 -33.94
N ILE A 169 6.20 -28.99 -32.73
CA ILE A 169 4.78 -29.25 -32.46
C ILE A 169 3.93 -28.03 -32.81
N HIS A 170 4.35 -26.82 -32.42
CA HIS A 170 3.66 -25.59 -32.75
C HIS A 170 3.57 -25.37 -34.26
N SER A 171 4.65 -25.66 -35.00
CA SER A 171 4.68 -25.54 -36.45
C SER A 171 3.73 -26.55 -37.11
N ILE A 172 3.70 -27.79 -36.61
CA ILE A 172 2.75 -28.84 -37.05
C ILE A 172 1.31 -28.45 -36.70
N ASN A 173 1.06 -27.94 -35.49
CA ASN A 173 -0.25 -27.48 -35.06
C ASN A 173 -0.69 -26.23 -35.82
N ALA A 174 0.21 -25.31 -36.15
CA ALA A 174 -0.07 -24.14 -36.98
C ALA A 174 -0.44 -24.55 -38.41
N TRP A 175 0.22 -25.58 -38.94
CA TRP A 175 -0.16 -26.21 -40.21
C TRP A 175 -1.53 -26.90 -40.12
N ARG A 176 -1.78 -27.69 -39.06
CA ARG A 176 -3.07 -28.34 -38.77
C ARG A 176 -4.21 -27.35 -38.50
N ARG A 177 -3.93 -26.18 -37.92
CA ARG A 177 -4.91 -25.10 -37.68
C ARG A 177 -5.39 -24.49 -38.98
N LYS A 178 -4.54 -24.44 -40.03
CA LYS A 178 -4.95 -24.04 -41.38
C LYS A 178 -5.80 -25.09 -42.10
N SER A 179 -5.81 -26.34 -41.63
CA SER A 179 -6.57 -27.44 -42.23
C SER A 179 -7.87 -27.81 -41.50
N LYS A 180 -8.07 -27.34 -40.26
CA LYS A 180 -9.35 -27.51 -39.54
C LYS A 180 -10.40 -26.53 -40.05
N ASP A 181 -11.58 -27.04 -40.35
CA ASP A 181 -12.73 -26.22 -40.74
C ASP A 181 -13.37 -25.57 -39.50
N LEU A 182 -13.54 -24.25 -39.55
CA LEU A 182 -14.08 -23.45 -38.46
C LEU A 182 -15.31 -22.66 -38.94
N GLU A 183 -16.37 -22.67 -38.13
CA GLU A 183 -17.56 -21.85 -38.36
C GLU A 183 -17.62 -20.76 -37.27
N LEU A 184 -17.40 -19.52 -37.67
CA LEU A 184 -17.24 -18.41 -36.73
C LEU A 184 -18.34 -17.37 -36.93
N CYS A 185 -19.22 -17.24 -35.95
CA CYS A 185 -20.32 -16.30 -35.95
C CYS A 185 -20.02 -15.13 -35.00
N PHE A 186 -20.02 -13.91 -35.51
CA PHE A 186 -19.87 -12.69 -34.73
C PHE A 186 -21.24 -12.06 -34.50
N ILE A 187 -21.58 -11.78 -33.25
CA ILE A 187 -22.75 -10.99 -32.87
C ILE A 187 -22.25 -9.65 -32.36
N LEU A 188 -22.65 -8.55 -33.00
CA LEU A 188 -22.24 -7.19 -32.65
C LEU A 188 -23.41 -6.41 -32.05
N ASN A 189 -23.33 -6.18 -30.75
CA ASN A 189 -24.25 -5.32 -30.01
C ASN A 189 -23.52 -4.04 -29.55
N ALA A 190 -23.69 -2.95 -30.30
CA ALA A 190 -23.13 -1.65 -29.96
C ALA A 190 -24.27 -0.63 -29.79
N THR A 191 -24.49 -0.18 -28.55
CA THR A 191 -25.58 0.70 -28.14
C THR A 191 -25.07 1.95 -27.40
N GLY A 192 -25.93 2.96 -27.25
CA GLY A 192 -25.60 4.21 -26.53
C GLY A 192 -24.78 5.24 -27.33
N LYS A 193 -24.48 6.39 -26.69
CA LYS A 193 -23.83 7.57 -27.32
C LYS A 193 -22.44 7.28 -27.93
N LYS A 194 -21.64 6.39 -27.32
CA LYS A 194 -20.32 5.94 -27.83
C LYS A 194 -20.41 4.71 -28.75
N GLY A 195 -21.60 4.17 -28.99
CA GLY A 195 -21.80 2.92 -29.72
C GLY A 195 -21.25 2.92 -31.15
N LYS A 196 -21.19 4.10 -31.81
CA LYS A 196 -20.60 4.21 -33.16
C LYS A 196 -19.09 3.95 -33.17
N ASP A 197 -18.38 4.49 -32.18
CA ASP A 197 -16.93 4.31 -32.05
C ASP A 197 -16.62 2.88 -31.59
N ASP A 198 -17.37 2.37 -30.61
CA ASP A 198 -17.24 0.99 -30.14
C ASP A 198 -17.45 -0.02 -31.26
N PHE A 199 -18.49 0.18 -32.09
CA PHE A 199 -18.76 -0.67 -33.26
C PHE A 199 -17.62 -0.65 -34.27
N LYS A 200 -17.07 0.53 -34.59
CA LYS A 200 -15.91 0.65 -35.50
C LYS A 200 -14.71 -0.12 -34.96
N ARG A 201 -14.50 -0.10 -33.64
CA ARG A 201 -13.40 -0.85 -33.00
C ARG A 201 -13.66 -2.35 -32.96
N MET A 202 -14.89 -2.80 -32.69
CA MET A 202 -15.29 -4.22 -32.78
C MET A 202 -15.00 -4.77 -34.18
N ILE A 203 -15.39 -4.02 -35.22
CA ILE A 203 -15.09 -4.36 -36.63
C ILE A 203 -13.57 -4.39 -36.88
N GLY A 204 -12.80 -3.45 -36.31
CA GLY A 204 -11.34 -3.47 -36.36
C GLY A 204 -10.73 -4.78 -35.81
N CYS A 205 -11.25 -5.26 -34.68
CA CYS A 205 -10.85 -6.54 -34.11
C CYS A 205 -11.19 -7.72 -35.02
N ILE A 206 -12.39 -7.73 -35.61
CA ILE A 206 -12.81 -8.76 -36.57
C ILE A 206 -11.89 -8.77 -37.78
N LYS A 207 -11.50 -7.61 -38.32
CA LYS A 207 -10.54 -7.52 -39.42
C LYS A 207 -9.18 -8.09 -39.05
N TYR A 208 -8.69 -7.81 -37.84
CA TYR A 208 -7.44 -8.40 -37.35
C TYR A 208 -7.52 -9.93 -37.32
N MET A 209 -8.63 -10.47 -36.80
CA MET A 209 -8.88 -11.92 -36.81
C MET A 209 -8.93 -12.49 -38.23
N ILE A 210 -9.68 -11.89 -39.15
CA ILE A 210 -9.78 -12.35 -40.55
C ILE A 210 -8.42 -12.33 -41.25
N ARG A 211 -7.59 -11.30 -41.01
CA ARG A 211 -6.23 -11.21 -41.58
C ARG A 211 -5.35 -12.37 -41.10
N LYS A 212 -5.40 -12.70 -39.81
CA LYS A 212 -4.59 -13.77 -39.18
C LYS A 212 -5.09 -15.18 -39.50
N ILE A 213 -6.40 -15.39 -39.45
CA ILE A 213 -7.05 -16.69 -39.66
C ILE A 213 -7.12 -17.04 -41.15
N GLY A 214 -7.59 -16.08 -41.98
CA GLY A 214 -7.84 -16.27 -43.40
C GLY A 214 -9.23 -16.83 -43.73
N VAL A 215 -9.55 -16.88 -45.02
CA VAL A 215 -10.92 -17.17 -45.54
C VAL A 215 -11.06 -18.55 -46.19
N LYS A 216 -10.00 -19.37 -46.20
CA LYS A 216 -9.99 -20.67 -46.92
C LYS A 216 -10.64 -21.80 -46.12
N SER A 217 -10.31 -21.90 -44.83
CA SER A 217 -10.77 -22.94 -43.90
C SER A 217 -11.83 -22.45 -42.90
N VAL A 218 -12.28 -21.19 -43.02
CA VAL A 218 -13.19 -20.57 -42.05
C VAL A 218 -14.37 -19.92 -42.77
N ASN A 219 -15.58 -20.27 -42.34
CA ASN A 219 -16.80 -19.61 -42.74
C ASN A 219 -17.16 -18.56 -41.68
N TYR A 220 -17.33 -17.31 -42.11
CA TYR A 220 -17.69 -16.19 -41.24
C TYR A 220 -19.18 -15.89 -41.36
N CYS A 221 -19.83 -15.66 -40.22
CA CYS A 221 -21.16 -15.07 -40.13
C CYS A 221 -21.08 -13.81 -39.27
N LEU A 222 -21.80 -12.76 -39.67
CA LEU A 222 -21.86 -11.50 -38.94
C LEU A 222 -23.30 -11.06 -38.76
N ILE A 223 -23.72 -10.95 -37.51
CA ILE A 223 -25.06 -10.56 -37.08
C ILE A 223 -24.95 -9.24 -36.32
N SER A 224 -25.77 -8.27 -36.71
CA SER A 224 -25.91 -7.04 -35.96
C SER A 224 -27.31 -6.45 -36.17
N PHE A 225 -27.71 -5.55 -35.29
CA PHE A 225 -29.03 -4.94 -35.33
C PHE A 225 -29.17 -3.96 -36.50
N LYS A 226 -30.31 -4.01 -37.20
CA LYS A 226 -30.65 -3.06 -38.28
C LYS A 226 -32.14 -2.76 -38.26
N LYS A 227 -32.51 -1.47 -38.13
CA LYS A 227 -33.92 -1.00 -38.17
C LYS A 227 -34.86 -1.77 -37.20
N GLY A 228 -34.40 -2.03 -35.97
CA GLY A 228 -35.24 -2.67 -34.95
C GLY A 228 -35.35 -4.20 -35.02
N LYS A 229 -34.60 -4.89 -35.89
CA LYS A 229 -34.50 -6.36 -35.93
C LYS A 229 -33.06 -6.84 -36.10
N ALA A 230 -32.78 -8.06 -35.65
CA ALA A 230 -31.51 -8.75 -35.94
C ALA A 230 -31.35 -8.95 -37.46
N PHE A 231 -30.18 -8.61 -38.01
CA PHE A 231 -29.87 -8.80 -39.44
C PHE A 231 -28.51 -9.47 -39.66
N GLN A 232 -28.49 -10.49 -40.53
CA GLN A 232 -27.26 -11.15 -40.98
C GLN A 232 -26.62 -10.36 -42.11
N TYR A 233 -25.53 -9.63 -41.83
CA TYR A 233 -24.77 -8.85 -42.81
C TYR A 233 -23.85 -9.73 -43.67
N VAL A 234 -23.35 -10.81 -43.08
CA VAL A 234 -22.57 -11.83 -43.76
C VAL A 234 -23.18 -13.18 -43.37
N ARG A 235 -23.68 -13.91 -44.36
CA ARG A 235 -24.22 -15.27 -44.16
C ARG A 235 -23.13 -16.30 -44.42
N PHE A 236 -23.25 -17.48 -43.81
CA PHE A 236 -22.34 -18.59 -44.09
C PHE A 236 -22.34 -18.99 -45.58
N ASP A 237 -23.48 -18.87 -46.26
CA ASP A 237 -23.65 -19.26 -47.67
C ASP A 237 -23.02 -18.28 -48.68
N ASP A 238 -22.91 -16.98 -48.33
CA ASP A 238 -22.27 -15.96 -49.18
C ASP A 238 -20.74 -16.17 -49.32
N ASN A 239 -20.16 -17.03 -48.49
CA ASN A 239 -18.70 -17.24 -48.39
C ASN A 239 -18.07 -17.94 -49.61
N ALA A 240 -18.86 -18.58 -50.48
CA ALA A 240 -18.34 -19.11 -51.75
C ALA A 240 -17.68 -18.01 -52.60
N SER A 241 -18.17 -16.77 -52.52
CA SER A 241 -17.64 -15.60 -53.24
C SER A 241 -16.39 -14.97 -52.60
N PHE A 242 -16.06 -15.33 -51.35
CA PHE A 242 -14.98 -14.73 -50.54
C PHE A 242 -13.78 -15.67 -50.33
N LYS A 243 -13.87 -16.95 -50.72
CA LYS A 243 -12.79 -17.95 -50.53
C LYS A 243 -11.50 -17.65 -51.30
N THR A 244 -11.56 -16.85 -52.36
CA THR A 244 -10.42 -16.51 -53.23
C THR A 244 -9.69 -15.22 -52.85
N ASP A 245 -10.36 -14.23 -52.24
CA ASP A 245 -9.75 -12.95 -51.87
C ASP A 245 -10.18 -12.45 -50.47
N LYS A 246 -9.22 -12.37 -49.55
CA LYS A 246 -9.40 -11.82 -48.20
C LYS A 246 -9.82 -10.35 -48.21
N GLY A 247 -9.38 -9.58 -49.21
CA GLY A 247 -9.62 -8.14 -49.32
C GLY A 247 -11.09 -7.80 -49.54
N ARG A 248 -11.84 -8.66 -50.24
CA ARG A 248 -13.27 -8.46 -50.53
C ARG A 248 -14.14 -8.51 -49.28
N LEU A 249 -13.86 -9.44 -48.37
CA LEU A 249 -14.57 -9.55 -47.09
C LEU A 249 -14.27 -8.34 -46.18
N VAL A 250 -12.99 -7.93 -46.11
CA VAL A 250 -12.58 -6.74 -45.32
C VAL A 250 -13.26 -5.46 -45.85
N LYS A 251 -13.34 -5.27 -47.17
CA LYS A 251 -14.05 -4.15 -47.80
C LYS A 251 -15.55 -4.16 -47.50
N LYS A 252 -16.20 -5.34 -47.48
CA LYS A 252 -17.63 -5.45 -47.10
C LYS A 252 -17.86 -5.05 -45.64
N LEU A 253 -16.89 -5.30 -44.76
CA LEU A 253 -16.94 -4.88 -43.35
C LEU A 253 -16.73 -3.36 -43.16
N ASP A 254 -16.02 -2.70 -44.06
CA ASP A 254 -15.81 -1.23 -44.02
C ASP A 254 -17.10 -0.43 -44.25
N VAL A 255 -18.05 -1.00 -44.99
CA VAL A 255 -19.32 -0.34 -45.37
C VAL A 255 -20.38 -0.46 -44.25
N LEU A 256 -20.11 -1.24 -43.20
CA LEU A 256 -21.08 -1.49 -42.13
C LEU A 256 -21.19 -0.30 -41.17
N ASN A 257 -22.42 0.13 -40.93
CA ASN A 257 -22.76 1.16 -39.95
C ASN A 257 -23.67 0.57 -38.85
N PRO A 258 -23.47 0.96 -37.58
CA PRO A 258 -24.32 0.50 -36.49
C PRO A 258 -25.72 1.13 -36.56
N ALA A 259 -26.72 0.44 -35.99
CA ALA A 259 -28.03 1.02 -35.73
C ALA A 259 -27.93 2.03 -34.58
N VAL A 260 -28.27 3.30 -34.83
CA VAL A 260 -28.28 4.35 -33.82
C VAL A 260 -29.63 4.33 -33.09
N ASN A 261 -29.62 4.41 -31.76
CA ASN A 261 -30.81 4.48 -30.87
C ASN A 261 -31.77 3.28 -30.91
N CYS A 262 -31.28 2.03 -30.85
CA CYS A 262 -32.14 0.85 -30.66
C CYS A 262 -31.89 0.18 -29.30
N CYS A 263 -32.93 -0.41 -28.71
CA CYS A 263 -32.81 -1.28 -27.54
C CYS A 263 -32.24 -2.64 -27.96
N PRO A 264 -31.24 -3.20 -27.24
CA PRO A 264 -30.66 -4.48 -27.58
C PRO A 264 -31.65 -5.62 -27.35
N ALA A 265 -31.92 -6.42 -28.39
CA ALA A 265 -32.73 -7.63 -28.31
C ALA A 265 -31.86 -8.86 -28.60
N LEU A 266 -30.93 -9.17 -27.68
CA LEU A 266 -29.98 -10.27 -27.81
C LEU A 266 -30.67 -11.62 -28.12
N HIS A 267 -31.89 -11.82 -27.61
CA HIS A 267 -32.67 -13.03 -27.85
C HIS A 267 -33.01 -13.23 -29.35
N ASP A 268 -33.17 -12.16 -30.11
CA ASP A 268 -33.40 -12.22 -31.56
C ASP A 268 -32.10 -12.47 -32.32
N ASP A 269 -30.98 -11.87 -31.88
CA ASP A 269 -29.66 -12.11 -32.45
C ASP A 269 -29.24 -13.59 -32.30
N PHE A 270 -29.47 -14.18 -31.12
CA PHE A 270 -29.20 -15.60 -30.88
C PHE A 270 -30.15 -16.53 -31.64
N GLN A 271 -31.40 -16.12 -31.88
CA GLN A 271 -32.31 -16.87 -32.75
C GLN A 271 -31.81 -16.86 -34.19
N GLN A 272 -31.38 -15.71 -34.67
CA GLN A 272 -30.85 -15.58 -36.01
C GLN A 272 -29.52 -16.32 -36.19
N ALA A 273 -28.70 -16.42 -35.13
CA ALA A 273 -27.54 -17.29 -35.09
C ALA A 273 -27.95 -18.77 -35.20
N SER A 274 -28.97 -19.19 -34.45
CA SER A 274 -29.52 -20.56 -34.52
C SER A 274 -30.02 -20.91 -35.92
N GLU A 275 -30.74 -19.99 -36.58
CA GLU A 275 -31.17 -20.16 -37.97
C GLU A 275 -29.98 -20.21 -38.95
N ALA A 276 -28.94 -19.38 -38.75
CA ALA A 276 -27.73 -19.42 -39.57
C ALA A 276 -27.02 -20.78 -39.50
N PHE A 277 -26.94 -21.37 -38.31
CA PHE A 277 -26.36 -22.71 -38.13
C PHE A 277 -27.29 -23.81 -38.68
N LYS A 278 -28.62 -23.65 -38.67
CA LYS A 278 -29.55 -24.65 -39.23
C LYS A 278 -29.59 -24.69 -40.76
N ASN A 279 -29.54 -23.52 -41.41
CA ASN A 279 -29.71 -23.42 -42.86
C ASN A 279 -28.46 -23.83 -43.65
N HIS A 280 -27.29 -23.88 -43.01
CA HIS A 280 -26.03 -24.21 -43.66
C HIS A 280 -25.78 -25.72 -43.69
N VAL A 281 -25.16 -26.24 -44.77
CA VAL A 281 -24.59 -27.60 -44.80
C VAL A 281 -23.33 -27.59 -43.95
N ILE A 282 -23.52 -27.68 -42.63
CA ILE A 282 -22.44 -27.74 -41.65
C ILE A 282 -21.56 -28.94 -41.97
N ARG A 283 -20.25 -28.73 -42.08
CA ARG A 283 -19.29 -29.85 -42.06
C ARG A 283 -19.38 -30.46 -40.67
N ILE A 284 -19.89 -31.69 -40.56
CA ILE A 284 -20.22 -32.37 -39.29
C ILE A 284 -19.05 -32.36 -38.29
N THR A 285 -17.81 -32.23 -38.76
CA THR A 285 -16.57 -32.21 -37.97
C THR A 285 -16.00 -30.82 -37.68
N SER A 286 -16.67 -29.73 -38.09
CA SER A 286 -16.17 -28.35 -37.91
C SER A 286 -16.43 -27.80 -36.50
N LYS A 287 -15.49 -26.99 -35.99
CA LYS A 287 -15.63 -26.35 -34.67
C LYS A 287 -16.46 -25.07 -34.83
N LYS A 288 -17.55 -24.95 -34.06
CA LYS A 288 -18.49 -23.82 -34.11
C LYS A 288 -18.23 -22.88 -32.95
N VAL A 289 -17.99 -21.61 -33.25
CA VAL A 289 -17.72 -20.57 -32.24
C VAL A 289 -18.58 -19.35 -32.50
N ILE A 290 -19.24 -18.86 -31.45
CA ILE A 290 -20.01 -17.62 -31.45
C ILE A 290 -19.26 -16.61 -30.58
N ILE A 291 -18.87 -15.47 -31.16
CA ILE A 291 -18.23 -14.37 -30.44
C ILE A 291 -19.24 -13.24 -30.31
N LEU A 292 -19.67 -12.97 -29.08
CA LEU A 292 -20.64 -11.92 -28.76
C LEU A 292 -19.88 -10.68 -28.29
N PHE A 293 -19.87 -9.61 -29.08
CA PHE A 293 -19.42 -8.30 -28.63
C PHE A 293 -20.61 -7.50 -28.10
N THR A 294 -20.52 -7.03 -26.84
CA THR A 294 -21.51 -6.12 -26.28
C THR A 294 -20.83 -4.94 -25.58
N ASN A 295 -21.35 -3.73 -25.76
CA ASN A 295 -20.85 -2.54 -25.05
C ASN A 295 -21.73 -2.03 -23.91
N ASP A 296 -22.90 -2.64 -23.73
CA ASP A 296 -23.90 -2.26 -22.73
C ASP A 296 -24.59 -3.52 -22.21
N THR A 297 -25.64 -3.35 -21.41
CA THR A 297 -26.50 -4.41 -20.90
C THR A 297 -27.13 -5.25 -22.02
N THR A 298 -27.49 -6.48 -21.69
CA THR A 298 -28.13 -7.44 -22.63
C THR A 298 -29.55 -7.01 -23.06
N GLY A 299 -30.09 -5.93 -22.49
CA GLY A 299 -31.41 -5.35 -22.79
C GLY A 299 -32.61 -6.18 -22.35
N SER A 300 -32.38 -7.41 -21.88
CA SER A 300 -33.43 -8.36 -21.52
C SER A 300 -33.90 -8.19 -20.06
N PHE A 301 -35.12 -7.69 -19.88
CA PHE A 301 -35.80 -7.62 -18.57
C PHE A 301 -36.91 -8.67 -18.47
N GLY A 302 -37.06 -9.28 -17.28
CA GLY A 302 -38.12 -10.24 -16.97
C GLY A 302 -38.16 -11.45 -17.94
N PRO A 303 -39.30 -11.77 -18.59
CA PRO A 303 -39.46 -12.98 -19.40
C PRO A 303 -38.53 -13.05 -20.63
N GLN A 304 -37.98 -11.92 -21.08
CA GLN A 304 -37.00 -11.91 -22.18
C GLN A 304 -35.64 -12.50 -21.76
N LYS A 305 -35.25 -12.35 -20.48
CA LYS A 305 -34.00 -12.92 -19.94
C LYS A 305 -34.08 -14.45 -19.91
N GLY A 306 -35.24 -14.99 -19.54
CA GLY A 306 -35.51 -16.43 -19.62
C GLY A 306 -35.40 -16.98 -21.04
N ARG A 307 -36.00 -16.30 -22.03
CA ARG A 307 -35.91 -16.69 -23.45
C ARG A 307 -34.48 -16.67 -23.99
N LEU A 308 -33.67 -15.70 -23.56
CA LEU A 308 -32.25 -15.62 -23.91
C LEU A 308 -31.49 -16.85 -23.41
N LEU A 309 -31.65 -17.20 -22.13
CA LEU A 309 -31.04 -18.38 -21.50
C LEU A 309 -31.46 -19.69 -22.16
N THR A 310 -32.72 -19.84 -22.54
CA THR A 310 -33.19 -21.04 -23.27
C THR A 310 -32.52 -21.15 -24.64
N LYS A 311 -32.38 -20.03 -25.37
CA LYS A 311 -31.74 -20.00 -26.69
C LYS A 311 -30.23 -20.25 -26.62
N THR A 312 -29.55 -19.72 -25.61
CA THR A 312 -28.11 -19.95 -25.41
C THR A 312 -27.83 -21.41 -25.03
N LYS A 313 -28.68 -22.02 -24.17
CA LYS A 313 -28.61 -23.46 -23.88
C LYS A 313 -28.82 -24.30 -25.13
N TYR A 314 -29.81 -23.99 -25.96
CA TYR A 314 -30.03 -24.69 -27.23
C TYR A 314 -28.80 -24.63 -28.16
N LEU A 315 -28.16 -23.46 -28.29
CA LEU A 315 -26.95 -23.32 -29.10
C LEU A 315 -25.75 -24.11 -28.55
N THR A 316 -25.62 -24.15 -27.24
CA THR A 316 -24.49 -24.82 -26.58
C THR A 316 -24.68 -26.34 -26.52
N GLU A 317 -25.86 -26.80 -26.07
CA GLU A 317 -26.16 -28.23 -25.83
C GLU A 317 -26.60 -28.96 -27.11
N THR A 318 -27.40 -28.33 -27.98
CA THR A 318 -27.95 -29.01 -29.18
C THR A 318 -27.08 -28.79 -30.42
N ILE A 319 -26.61 -27.56 -30.67
CA ILE A 319 -25.80 -27.24 -31.85
C ILE A 319 -24.30 -27.50 -31.59
N GLY A 320 -23.88 -27.54 -30.33
CA GLY A 320 -22.48 -27.70 -29.93
C GLY A 320 -21.63 -26.46 -30.18
N ALA A 321 -22.24 -25.26 -30.21
CA ALA A 321 -21.53 -24.01 -30.44
C ALA A 321 -20.97 -23.44 -29.14
N ARG A 322 -19.68 -23.09 -29.13
CA ARG A 322 -19.03 -22.42 -27.99
C ARG A 322 -19.27 -20.91 -28.05
N ILE A 323 -19.83 -20.34 -26.98
CA ILE A 323 -20.16 -18.91 -26.89
C ILE A 323 -19.08 -18.19 -26.08
N VAL A 324 -18.43 -17.20 -26.70
CA VAL A 324 -17.39 -16.36 -26.11
C VAL A 324 -17.89 -14.91 -26.01
N PRO A 325 -18.38 -14.47 -24.85
CA PRO A 325 -18.80 -13.09 -24.64
C PRO A 325 -17.60 -12.16 -24.43
N VAL A 326 -17.67 -11.01 -25.09
CA VAL A 326 -16.67 -9.94 -25.08
C VAL A 326 -17.36 -8.65 -24.64
N ALA A 327 -16.99 -8.21 -23.44
CA ALA A 327 -17.46 -6.96 -22.85
C ALA A 327 -16.57 -5.81 -23.35
N VAL A 328 -17.20 -4.86 -24.05
CA VAL A 328 -16.57 -3.72 -24.73
C VAL A 328 -16.91 -2.41 -24.02
N GLY A 329 -15.91 -1.65 -23.58
CA GLY A 329 -16.16 -0.33 -22.97
C GLY A 329 -16.68 -0.40 -21.52
N GLU A 330 -17.27 0.70 -21.03
CA GLU A 330 -17.43 0.97 -19.58
C GLU A 330 -18.77 0.47 -18.98
N ARG A 331 -19.80 0.24 -19.81
CA ARG A 331 -21.17 -0.09 -19.37
C ARG A 331 -21.58 -1.58 -19.30
N PRO A 332 -20.86 -2.58 -19.85
CA PRO A 332 -21.38 -3.94 -19.86
C PRO A 332 -21.43 -4.55 -18.45
N ARG A 333 -22.58 -5.16 -18.10
CA ARG A 333 -22.77 -5.94 -16.87
C ARG A 333 -22.20 -7.34 -17.05
N VAL A 334 -21.21 -7.70 -16.25
CA VAL A 334 -20.45 -8.94 -16.49
C VAL A 334 -21.20 -10.16 -15.97
N GLU A 335 -21.93 -10.03 -14.87
CA GLU A 335 -22.77 -11.10 -14.30
C GLU A 335 -23.76 -11.67 -15.34
N ASP A 336 -24.37 -10.78 -16.15
CA ASP A 336 -25.30 -11.19 -17.21
C ASP A 336 -24.60 -11.92 -18.37
N LEU A 337 -23.31 -11.63 -18.60
CA LEU A 337 -22.51 -12.26 -19.65
C LEU A 337 -21.89 -13.59 -19.20
N GLU A 338 -21.56 -13.72 -17.91
CA GLU A 338 -21.08 -14.97 -17.32
C GLU A 338 -22.17 -16.05 -17.42
N LEU A 339 -23.45 -15.69 -17.28
CA LEU A 339 -24.59 -16.59 -17.48
C LEU A 339 -24.78 -17.06 -18.94
N ILE A 340 -24.19 -16.36 -19.91
CA ILE A 340 -24.29 -16.67 -21.35
C ILE A 340 -23.05 -17.43 -21.84
N ALA A 341 -21.91 -17.28 -21.16
CA ALA A 341 -20.65 -17.89 -21.53
C ALA A 341 -20.70 -19.43 -21.40
N SER A 342 -20.09 -20.14 -22.35
CA SER A 342 -19.99 -21.61 -22.25
C SER A 342 -18.99 -22.09 -21.18
N GLU A 343 -18.02 -21.28 -20.78
CA GLU A 343 -16.94 -21.62 -19.83
C GLU A 343 -16.90 -20.69 -18.60
N ASN A 344 -17.96 -19.93 -18.32
CA ASN A 344 -18.03 -18.87 -17.27
C ASN A 344 -16.95 -17.76 -17.37
N GLU A 345 -16.16 -17.72 -18.45
CA GLU A 345 -15.16 -16.68 -18.66
C GLU A 345 -15.67 -15.62 -19.65
N VAL A 346 -15.72 -14.35 -19.20
CA VAL A 346 -16.04 -13.19 -20.03
C VAL A 346 -14.76 -12.42 -20.33
N ILE A 347 -14.50 -12.16 -21.62
CA ILE A 347 -13.37 -11.34 -22.02
C ILE A 347 -13.74 -9.87 -21.81
N ARG A 348 -13.22 -9.29 -20.72
CA ARG A 348 -13.27 -7.84 -20.49
C ARG A 348 -12.09 -7.19 -21.20
N CYS A 349 -12.37 -6.18 -22.04
CA CYS A 349 -11.33 -5.36 -22.62
C CYS A 349 -11.73 -3.88 -22.64
N PRO A 350 -11.02 -3.01 -21.88
CA PRO A 350 -10.99 -1.59 -22.20
C PRO A 350 -10.33 -1.47 -23.58
N LEU A 351 -11.08 -0.95 -24.54
CA LEU A 351 -10.87 -1.25 -25.95
C LEU A 351 -9.83 -0.33 -26.61
N GLU A 352 -8.66 -0.21 -26.00
CA GLU A 352 -7.55 0.63 -26.47
C GLU A 352 -6.59 -0.14 -27.38
N ASP A 353 -6.49 -1.48 -27.25
CA ASP A 353 -5.58 -2.33 -28.02
C ASP A 353 -6.32 -3.44 -28.79
N GLN A 354 -6.67 -3.16 -30.06
CA GLN A 354 -7.31 -4.10 -30.98
C GLN A 354 -6.47 -5.36 -31.21
N THR A 355 -5.14 -5.24 -31.14
CA THR A 355 -4.19 -6.33 -31.32
C THR A 355 -4.13 -7.25 -30.10
N LYS A 356 -4.15 -6.71 -28.87
CA LYS A 356 -4.22 -7.49 -27.62
C LYS A 356 -5.54 -8.25 -27.51
N LEU A 357 -6.67 -7.58 -27.79
CA LEU A 357 -7.99 -8.22 -27.82
C LEU A 357 -8.06 -9.30 -28.91
N GLY A 358 -7.59 -8.98 -30.13
CA GLY A 358 -7.54 -9.95 -31.23
C GLY A 358 -6.66 -11.16 -30.92
N LYS A 359 -5.48 -10.97 -30.30
CA LYS A 359 -4.61 -12.09 -29.85
C LYS A 359 -5.28 -12.93 -28.75
N ARG A 360 -6.00 -12.31 -27.82
CA ARG A 360 -6.71 -13.01 -26.75
C ARG A 360 -7.88 -13.82 -27.30
N LEU A 361 -8.66 -13.25 -28.23
CA LEU A 361 -9.73 -13.97 -28.92
C LEU A 361 -9.20 -15.11 -29.80
N LEU A 362 -8.07 -14.91 -30.49
CA LEU A 362 -7.39 -15.98 -31.23
C LEU A 362 -7.00 -17.16 -30.32
N ARG A 363 -6.53 -16.88 -29.10
CA ARG A 363 -6.23 -17.92 -28.10
C ARG A 363 -7.47 -18.69 -27.70
N GLU A 364 -8.59 -18.00 -27.47
CA GLU A 364 -9.85 -18.67 -27.14
C GLU A 364 -10.41 -19.52 -28.29
N VAL A 365 -10.30 -19.03 -29.53
CA VAL A 365 -10.84 -19.73 -30.69
C VAL A 365 -10.05 -21.01 -31.02
N TYR A 366 -8.73 -20.93 -31.01
CA TYR A 366 -7.86 -22.03 -31.44
C TYR A 366 -7.41 -22.98 -30.34
N GLU A 367 -7.73 -22.68 -29.07
CA GLU A 367 -7.09 -23.25 -27.88
C GLU A 367 -5.57 -22.95 -27.85
N GLU A 368 -5.02 -22.67 -26.67
CA GLU A 368 -3.59 -22.36 -26.55
C GLU A 368 -2.74 -23.60 -26.83
N ASP A 369 -1.79 -23.48 -27.77
CA ASP A 369 -0.77 -24.50 -27.97
C ASP A 369 0.15 -24.56 -26.74
N LEU A 370 0.64 -25.76 -26.40
CA LEU A 370 1.59 -25.95 -25.29
C LEU A 370 2.85 -25.08 -25.43
N TYR A 371 3.25 -24.77 -26.66
CA TYR A 371 4.35 -23.85 -26.96
C TYR A 371 4.07 -22.42 -26.50
N ASP A 372 2.88 -21.87 -26.74
CA ASP A 372 2.53 -20.50 -26.35
C ASP A 372 2.52 -20.37 -24.82
N ARG A 373 2.01 -21.41 -24.14
CA ARG A 373 2.03 -21.50 -22.68
C ARG A 373 3.45 -21.61 -22.12
N TYR A 374 4.31 -22.39 -22.78
CA TYR A 374 5.72 -22.51 -22.43
C TYR A 374 6.47 -21.19 -22.68
N LEU A 375 6.19 -20.48 -23.76
CA LEU A 375 6.80 -19.18 -24.07
C LEU A 375 6.41 -18.11 -23.04
N ASP A 376 5.14 -18.07 -22.62
CA ASP A 376 4.68 -17.19 -21.54
C ASP A 376 5.40 -17.51 -20.21
N TYR A 377 5.54 -18.79 -19.88
CA TYR A 377 6.36 -19.23 -18.74
C TYR A 377 7.81 -18.76 -18.88
N PHE A 378 8.41 -18.96 -20.07
CA PHE A 378 9.81 -18.68 -20.34
C PHE A 378 10.13 -17.18 -20.35
N THR A 379 9.16 -16.32 -20.66
CA THR A 379 9.33 -14.86 -20.74
C THR A 379 8.87 -14.12 -19.48
N THR A 380 8.23 -14.81 -18.53
CA THR A 380 7.75 -14.19 -17.29
C THR A 380 8.94 -13.75 -16.41
N PRO A 381 8.99 -12.50 -15.91
CA PRO A 381 10.14 -11.96 -15.17
C PRO A 381 10.58 -12.79 -13.97
N TYR A 382 9.65 -13.33 -13.19
CA TYR A 382 9.95 -14.20 -12.06
C TYR A 382 10.77 -15.45 -12.44
N PHE A 383 10.45 -16.11 -13.55
CA PHE A 383 11.17 -17.31 -13.98
C PHE A 383 12.51 -16.97 -14.62
N ILE A 384 12.63 -15.79 -15.25
CA ILE A 384 13.93 -15.27 -15.70
C ILE A 384 14.84 -15.06 -14.50
N PHE A 385 14.35 -14.39 -13.46
CA PHE A 385 15.08 -14.20 -12.20
C PHE A 385 15.48 -15.54 -11.57
N LEU A 386 14.53 -16.47 -11.41
CA LEU A 386 14.82 -17.76 -10.80
C LEU A 386 15.92 -18.53 -11.54
N ARG A 387 15.87 -18.57 -12.88
CA ARG A 387 16.91 -19.24 -13.68
C ARG A 387 18.25 -18.53 -13.62
N ASP A 388 18.27 -17.20 -13.57
CA ASP A 388 19.49 -16.42 -13.40
C ASP A 388 20.13 -16.64 -12.00
N THR A 389 19.31 -16.72 -10.94
CA THR A 389 19.77 -17.09 -9.59
C THR A 389 20.34 -18.51 -9.57
N LEU A 390 19.69 -19.46 -10.25
CA LEU A 390 20.19 -20.84 -10.37
C LEU A 390 21.49 -20.91 -11.17
N SER A 391 21.65 -20.08 -12.20
CA SER A 391 22.92 -19.91 -12.92
C SER A 391 24.04 -19.40 -12.00
N TYR A 392 23.75 -18.42 -11.15
CA TYR A 392 24.69 -17.93 -10.14
C TYR A 392 25.06 -19.02 -9.11
N LEU A 393 24.09 -19.79 -8.62
CA LEU A 393 24.32 -20.90 -7.70
C LEU A 393 25.18 -22.00 -8.32
N PHE A 394 24.97 -22.31 -9.61
CA PHE A 394 25.80 -23.26 -10.33
C PHE A 394 27.23 -22.74 -10.49
N LEU A 395 27.41 -21.48 -10.88
CA LEU A 395 28.73 -20.84 -10.97
C LEU A 395 29.46 -20.86 -9.61
N PHE A 396 28.74 -20.64 -8.52
CA PHE A 396 29.26 -20.73 -7.16
C PHE A 396 29.71 -22.15 -6.82
N GLY A 397 28.93 -23.18 -7.18
CA GLY A 397 29.33 -24.58 -7.04
C GLY A 397 30.62 -24.92 -7.80
N LEU A 398 30.81 -24.38 -9.02
CA LEU A 398 32.05 -24.55 -9.78
C LEU A 398 33.25 -23.88 -9.10
N HIS A 399 33.05 -22.70 -8.50
CA HIS A 399 34.11 -22.01 -7.76
C HIS A 399 34.51 -22.76 -6.50
N ILE A 400 33.54 -23.35 -5.77
CA ILE A 400 33.84 -24.26 -4.65
C ILE A 400 34.71 -25.42 -5.14
N ALA A 401 34.36 -26.04 -6.27
CA ALA A 401 35.13 -27.15 -6.82
C ALA A 401 36.58 -26.73 -7.17
N ILE A 402 36.80 -25.55 -7.74
CA ILE A 402 38.15 -25.04 -8.02
C ILE A 402 38.91 -24.72 -6.74
N CYS A 403 38.28 -24.06 -5.77
CA CYS A 403 38.96 -23.70 -4.51
C CYS A 403 39.39 -24.94 -3.70
N LEU A 404 38.69 -26.07 -3.86
CA LEU A 404 39.05 -27.35 -3.24
C LEU A 404 40.02 -28.18 -4.08
N SER A 405 40.25 -27.82 -5.35
CA SER A 405 41.16 -28.54 -6.24
C SER A 405 42.57 -27.94 -6.17
N PRO A 406 43.63 -28.76 -6.25
CA PRO A 406 45.00 -28.26 -6.33
C PRO A 406 45.23 -27.50 -7.65
N SER A 407 46.03 -26.43 -7.61
CA SER A 407 46.35 -25.65 -8.81
C SER A 407 47.29 -26.40 -9.74
N ILE A 408 46.87 -26.56 -11.00
CA ILE A 408 47.63 -27.23 -12.06
C ILE A 408 47.98 -26.24 -13.18
N VAL A 409 49.10 -26.48 -13.88
CA VAL A 409 49.54 -25.62 -15.00
C VAL A 409 48.55 -25.61 -16.17
N PRO A 410 48.13 -26.76 -16.75
CA PRO A 410 47.14 -26.75 -17.82
C PRO A 410 45.77 -26.33 -17.29
N PHE A 411 44.97 -25.71 -18.15
CA PHE A 411 43.61 -25.35 -17.81
C PHE A 411 42.75 -26.59 -17.52
N SER A 412 42.03 -26.57 -16.40
CA SER A 412 41.08 -27.64 -16.07
C SER A 412 39.77 -27.48 -16.86
N VAL A 413 39.02 -28.58 -17.02
CA VAL A 413 37.67 -28.52 -17.62
C VAL A 413 36.76 -27.57 -16.85
N VAL A 414 36.88 -27.53 -15.51
CA VAL A 414 36.10 -26.64 -14.65
C VAL A 414 36.45 -25.17 -14.92
N GLU A 415 37.74 -24.84 -15.12
CA GLU A 415 38.17 -23.48 -15.46
C GLU A 415 37.62 -23.02 -16.81
N TRP A 416 37.57 -23.90 -17.81
CA TRP A 416 36.95 -23.61 -19.09
C TRP A 416 35.45 -23.35 -18.96
N VAL A 417 34.73 -24.18 -18.20
CA VAL A 417 33.29 -23.96 -17.95
C VAL A 417 33.07 -22.62 -17.24
N ILE A 418 33.86 -22.30 -16.21
CA ILE A 418 33.78 -21.00 -15.52
C ILE A 418 34.06 -19.84 -16.49
N SER A 419 35.04 -19.99 -17.39
CA SER A 419 35.35 -18.98 -18.41
C SER A 419 34.14 -18.68 -19.30
N VAL A 420 33.41 -19.71 -19.74
CA VAL A 420 32.19 -19.53 -20.54
C VAL A 420 31.11 -18.75 -19.75
N PHE A 421 30.94 -19.03 -18.46
CA PHE A 421 30.03 -18.26 -17.60
C PHE A 421 30.44 -16.79 -17.49
N PHE A 422 31.73 -16.51 -17.28
CA PHE A 422 32.22 -15.13 -17.19
C PHE A 422 32.07 -14.36 -18.51
N VAL A 423 32.32 -14.99 -19.66
CA VAL A 423 32.06 -14.36 -20.97
C VAL A 423 30.57 -14.06 -21.15
N GLY A 424 29.70 -15.00 -20.74
CA GLY A 424 28.25 -14.78 -20.75
C GLY A 424 27.82 -13.62 -19.83
N ARG A 425 28.40 -13.50 -18.64
CA ARG A 425 28.16 -12.38 -17.70
C ARG A 425 28.67 -11.04 -18.23
N LEU A 426 29.87 -11.02 -18.83
CA LEU A 426 30.43 -9.82 -19.46
C LEU A 426 29.50 -9.28 -20.54
N LEU A 427 28.94 -10.17 -21.37
CA LEU A 427 28.00 -9.78 -22.43
C LEU A 427 26.65 -9.32 -21.89
N SER A 428 26.14 -9.91 -20.80
CA SER A 428 24.91 -9.40 -20.17
C SER A 428 25.12 -8.01 -19.58
N GLU A 429 26.24 -7.76 -18.90
CA GLU A 429 26.58 -6.44 -18.37
C GLU A 429 26.76 -5.40 -19.48
N PHE A 430 27.47 -5.76 -20.56
CA PHE A 430 27.65 -4.87 -21.71
C PHE A 430 26.33 -4.54 -22.40
N LYS A 431 25.42 -5.53 -22.51
CA LYS A 431 24.08 -5.33 -23.07
C LYS A 431 23.21 -4.47 -22.18
N GLN A 432 23.26 -4.66 -20.86
CA GLN A 432 22.55 -3.83 -19.88
C GLN A 432 23.02 -2.37 -19.95
N TYR A 433 24.34 -2.15 -20.11
CA TYR A 433 24.91 -0.84 -20.37
C TYR A 433 24.41 -0.25 -21.71
N ASN A 434 24.45 -1.02 -22.80
CA ASN A 434 24.11 -0.52 -24.13
C ASN A 434 22.60 -0.27 -24.31
N ASN A 435 21.73 -1.10 -23.74
CA ASN A 435 20.27 -0.91 -23.72
C ASN A 435 19.87 0.40 -23.02
N ARG A 436 20.57 0.75 -21.92
CA ARG A 436 20.40 2.06 -21.25
C ARG A 436 20.87 3.22 -22.14
N LYS A 437 21.78 3.00 -23.09
CA LYS A 437 22.30 4.00 -24.04
C LYS A 437 21.43 4.15 -25.29
N THR A 438 20.84 3.06 -25.82
CA THR A 438 19.98 3.07 -27.02
C THR A 438 18.58 3.62 -26.75
N SER A 439 17.96 3.27 -25.62
CA SER A 439 16.69 3.86 -25.16
C SER A 439 16.76 5.40 -25.11
N LYS A 440 17.93 5.94 -24.73
CA LYS A 440 18.21 7.38 -24.72
C LYS A 440 18.37 8.01 -26.10
N ARG A 441 18.90 7.30 -27.10
CA ARG A 441 19.01 7.84 -28.47
C ARG A 441 17.64 8.05 -29.09
N HIS A 442 16.68 7.18 -28.80
CA HIS A 442 15.27 7.38 -29.18
C HIS A 442 14.62 8.51 -28.38
N LYS A 443 14.79 8.57 -27.05
CA LYS A 443 14.27 9.68 -26.21
C LYS A 443 14.81 11.06 -26.63
N LYS A 444 16.11 11.16 -26.93
CA LYS A 444 16.78 12.39 -27.40
C LYS A 444 16.32 12.80 -28.80
N ARG A 445 16.12 11.85 -29.72
CA ARG A 445 15.53 12.11 -31.04
C ARG A 445 14.07 12.54 -30.96
N LYS A 446 13.28 11.95 -30.05
CA LYS A 446 11.86 12.31 -29.85
C LYS A 446 11.70 13.72 -29.26
N CYS A 447 12.47 14.07 -28.21
CA CYS A 447 12.51 15.45 -27.69
C CYS A 447 13.07 16.46 -28.70
N GLN A 448 14.03 16.08 -29.57
CA GLN A 448 14.49 16.97 -30.64
C GLN A 448 13.47 17.12 -31.78
N SER A 449 12.69 16.08 -32.08
CA SER A 449 11.62 16.11 -33.08
C SER A 449 10.40 16.92 -32.61
N GLU A 450 10.01 16.82 -31.34
CA GLU A 450 8.98 17.68 -30.73
C GLU A 450 9.44 19.13 -30.63
N LYS A 451 10.73 19.38 -30.37
CA LYS A 451 11.33 20.73 -30.42
C LYS A 451 11.42 21.27 -31.86
N HIS A 452 11.65 20.45 -32.89
CA HIS A 452 11.69 20.90 -34.30
C HIS A 452 10.29 21.08 -34.93
N GLY A 453 9.25 20.41 -34.43
CA GLY A 453 7.87 20.59 -34.89
C GLY A 453 7.21 21.90 -34.44
N LYS A 454 7.83 22.65 -33.51
CA LYS A 454 7.30 23.90 -32.93
C LYS A 454 8.02 25.18 -33.34
N TYR A 455 9.07 25.11 -34.18
CA TYR A 455 9.76 26.30 -34.69
C TYR A 455 9.92 26.23 -36.20
N VAL A 456 8.83 26.50 -36.93
CA VAL A 456 8.92 26.98 -38.31
C VAL A 456 8.06 28.23 -38.42
N TYR A 457 8.76 29.35 -38.52
CA TYR A 457 8.43 30.68 -39.05
C TYR A 457 8.79 31.78 -38.05
N GLN A 458 9.98 32.38 -38.24
CA GLN A 458 10.12 33.74 -38.77
C GLN A 458 11.62 34.09 -38.85
N GLN A 459 12.13 34.17 -40.08
CA GLN A 459 13.44 34.77 -40.39
C GLN A 459 13.30 36.30 -40.34
N GLN A 460 14.12 36.97 -39.53
CA GLN A 460 14.70 38.27 -39.86
C GLN A 460 15.96 38.55 -39.01
N SER A 461 16.92 39.23 -39.66
CA SER A 461 18.34 39.41 -39.31
C SER A 461 18.61 40.49 -38.23
N PRO A 462 19.87 40.69 -37.79
CA PRO A 462 20.22 40.96 -36.39
C PRO A 462 20.54 42.43 -36.09
N ASN A 463 20.49 42.81 -34.81
CA ASN A 463 21.34 43.89 -34.30
C ASN A 463 21.83 43.56 -32.88
N LYS A 464 23.15 43.69 -32.72
CA LYS A 464 23.91 43.54 -31.48
C LYS A 464 23.73 44.80 -30.61
N HIS A 465 23.61 44.63 -29.29
CA HIS A 465 24.62 45.10 -28.35
C HIS A 465 24.42 44.46 -26.96
N GLU A 466 25.54 44.30 -26.27
CA GLU A 466 25.75 43.62 -25.00
C GLU A 466 24.97 44.22 -23.83
N GLU A 467 24.54 43.34 -22.91
CA GLU A 467 24.89 43.43 -21.49
C GLU A 467 24.65 42.05 -20.86
N ASN A 468 25.75 41.39 -20.48
CA ASN A 468 25.72 40.18 -19.66
C ASN A 468 25.39 40.60 -18.22
N LEU A 469 24.22 40.20 -17.73
CA LEU A 469 23.88 40.21 -16.31
C LEU A 469 23.02 38.97 -16.01
N ASP A 470 23.61 38.03 -15.28
CA ASP A 470 23.04 36.90 -14.54
C ASP A 470 21.61 36.44 -14.93
N LEU A 471 21.56 35.45 -15.83
CA LEU A 471 20.36 34.63 -16.08
C LEU A 471 20.43 33.36 -15.21
N PRO A 472 19.40 33.03 -14.42
CA PRO A 472 19.40 31.79 -13.65
C PRO A 472 19.16 30.60 -14.60
N ILE A 473 20.15 29.71 -14.68
CA ILE A 473 20.00 28.34 -15.18
C ILE A 473 19.63 27.50 -13.92
N GLU A 474 18.69 26.52 -13.91
CA GLU A 474 19.11 25.10 -13.80
C GLU A 474 17.96 24.04 -13.74
N VAL A 475 16.69 24.26 -14.11
CA VAL A 475 15.73 23.12 -14.27
C VAL A 475 16.04 22.27 -15.51
N GLU A 476 16.44 22.91 -16.62
CA GLU A 476 16.93 22.20 -17.82
C GLU A 476 18.31 21.57 -17.60
N ASP A 477 19.14 22.14 -16.71
CA ASP A 477 20.41 21.53 -16.32
C ASP A 477 20.20 20.34 -15.36
N PHE A 478 19.19 20.38 -14.48
CA PHE A 478 18.78 19.21 -13.69
C PHE A 478 18.43 18.01 -14.59
N HIS A 479 17.58 18.21 -15.61
CA HIS A 479 17.27 17.18 -16.61
C HIS A 479 18.53 16.68 -17.34
N SER A 480 19.45 17.58 -17.66
CA SER A 480 20.71 17.26 -18.36
C SER A 480 21.70 16.50 -17.48
N ARG A 481 21.90 16.91 -16.22
CA ARG A 481 22.72 16.25 -15.19
C ARG A 481 22.14 14.89 -14.80
N MET A 482 20.81 14.75 -14.72
CA MET A 482 20.19 13.45 -14.46
C MET A 482 20.39 12.44 -15.59
N VAL A 483 20.54 12.94 -16.83
CA VAL A 483 20.85 12.16 -18.03
C VAL A 483 22.35 11.84 -18.16
N PHE A 484 23.24 12.73 -17.69
CA PHE A 484 24.70 12.55 -17.71
C PHE A 484 25.24 11.71 -16.54
N SER A 485 24.59 11.73 -15.36
CA SER A 485 24.98 10.96 -14.16
C SER A 485 24.80 9.44 -14.27
N THR A 486 24.60 8.89 -15.48
CA THR A 486 24.21 7.48 -15.68
C THR A 486 25.35 6.48 -15.49
N LEU A 487 26.60 6.93 -15.63
CA LEU A 487 27.76 6.20 -15.11
C LEU A 487 27.64 6.06 -13.59
N GLY A 488 27.42 7.19 -12.91
CA GLY A 488 27.12 7.24 -11.48
C GLY A 488 25.92 6.37 -11.09
N LYS A 489 24.82 6.33 -11.86
CA LYS A 489 23.64 5.49 -11.54
C LYS A 489 23.89 3.98 -11.68
N TYR A 490 24.80 3.54 -12.56
CA TYR A 490 25.20 2.13 -12.61
C TYR A 490 26.08 1.79 -11.40
N PHE A 491 27.07 2.62 -11.10
CA PHE A 491 27.96 2.46 -9.95
C PHE A 491 27.34 2.86 -8.60
N SER A 492 26.16 3.46 -8.60
CA SER A 492 25.38 3.77 -7.39
C SER A 492 24.69 2.53 -6.84
N ASP A 493 24.46 1.53 -7.69
CA ASP A 493 23.94 0.24 -7.26
C ASP A 493 25.11 -0.63 -6.80
N ARG A 494 25.17 -0.85 -5.48
CA ARG A 494 26.25 -1.59 -4.79
C ARG A 494 26.48 -2.97 -5.38
N TRP A 495 25.43 -3.59 -5.91
CA TRP A 495 25.52 -4.90 -6.52
C TRP A 495 26.17 -4.91 -7.90
N ASN A 496 25.89 -3.89 -8.71
CA ASN A 496 26.54 -3.75 -10.02
C ASN A 496 28.02 -3.41 -9.86
N VAL A 497 28.38 -2.65 -8.80
CA VAL A 497 29.79 -2.42 -8.42
C VAL A 497 30.46 -3.74 -8.05
N LEU A 498 29.82 -4.57 -7.22
CA LEU A 498 30.35 -5.88 -6.85
C LEU A 498 30.53 -6.78 -8.08
N ASP A 499 29.55 -6.83 -8.99
CA ASP A 499 29.66 -7.59 -10.24
C ASP A 499 30.80 -7.08 -11.13
N PHE A 500 30.98 -5.76 -11.24
CA PHE A 500 32.12 -5.17 -11.96
C PHE A 500 33.47 -5.55 -11.32
N ILE A 501 33.57 -5.48 -9.99
CA ILE A 501 34.77 -5.90 -9.24
C ILE A 501 35.07 -7.38 -9.51
N MET A 502 34.06 -8.26 -9.45
CA MET A 502 34.21 -9.68 -9.78
C MET A 502 34.72 -9.90 -11.20
N LEU A 503 34.16 -9.19 -12.18
CA LEU A 503 34.60 -9.27 -13.57
C LEU A 503 36.05 -8.83 -13.73
N VAL A 504 36.47 -7.74 -13.06
CA VAL A 504 37.86 -7.26 -13.11
C VAL A 504 38.82 -8.27 -12.48
N ILE A 505 38.51 -8.79 -11.29
CA ILE A 505 39.33 -9.81 -10.62
C ILE A 505 39.45 -11.05 -11.51
N TYR A 506 38.36 -11.48 -12.14
CA TYR A 506 38.39 -12.63 -13.03
C TYR A 506 39.21 -12.39 -14.29
N VAL A 507 39.13 -11.21 -14.91
CA VAL A 507 39.97 -10.87 -16.07
C VAL A 507 41.46 -10.91 -15.69
N VAL A 508 41.83 -10.36 -14.52
CA VAL A 508 43.20 -10.45 -14.01
C VAL A 508 43.60 -11.90 -13.78
N THR A 509 42.72 -12.71 -13.18
CA THR A 509 42.96 -14.14 -12.94
C THR A 509 43.17 -14.89 -14.25
N PHE A 510 42.33 -14.64 -15.26
CA PHE A 510 42.42 -15.26 -16.57
C PHE A 510 43.73 -14.88 -17.28
N MET A 511 44.14 -13.60 -17.23
CA MET A 511 45.42 -13.16 -17.78
C MET A 511 46.61 -13.84 -17.09
N LEU A 512 46.60 -13.92 -15.75
CA LEU A 512 47.62 -14.65 -15.01
C LEU A 512 47.66 -16.13 -15.39
N ARG A 513 46.50 -16.78 -15.54
CA ARG A 513 46.43 -18.19 -15.97
C ARG A 513 46.97 -18.39 -17.39
N MET A 514 46.64 -17.50 -18.33
CA MET A 514 47.19 -17.51 -19.69
C MET A 514 48.73 -17.37 -19.69
N VAL A 515 49.27 -16.46 -18.88
CA VAL A 515 50.73 -16.31 -18.71
C VAL A 515 51.35 -17.57 -18.11
N THR A 516 50.75 -18.15 -17.05
CA THR A 516 51.27 -19.38 -16.43
C THR A 516 51.25 -20.56 -17.40
N TRP A 517 50.21 -20.68 -18.23
CA TRP A 517 50.09 -21.75 -19.21
C TRP A 517 51.10 -21.60 -20.37
N GLY A 518 51.35 -20.37 -20.84
CA GLY A 518 52.28 -20.11 -21.94
C GLY A 518 53.76 -20.14 -21.56
N VAL A 519 54.11 -19.83 -20.31
CA VAL A 519 55.51 -19.64 -19.87
C VAL A 519 56.02 -20.78 -18.98
N SER A 520 55.16 -21.45 -18.23
CA SER A 520 55.59 -22.34 -17.15
C SER A 520 55.47 -23.82 -17.53
N THR A 521 56.53 -24.60 -17.27
CA THR A 521 56.57 -26.05 -17.54
C THR A 521 56.21 -26.90 -16.32
N SER A 522 56.34 -26.36 -15.10
CA SER A 522 55.99 -27.03 -13.84
C SER A 522 55.17 -26.13 -12.90
N ALA A 523 54.39 -26.75 -12.00
CA ALA A 523 53.64 -26.04 -10.97
C ALA A 523 54.51 -25.58 -9.80
N THR A 524 55.64 -26.26 -9.56
CA THR A 524 56.56 -26.01 -8.46
C THR A 524 57.36 -24.73 -8.69
N GLY A 525 57.33 -23.81 -7.71
CA GLY A 525 58.09 -22.54 -7.76
C GLY A 525 57.43 -21.40 -8.56
N ASN A 526 56.26 -21.63 -9.15
CA ASN A 526 55.56 -20.61 -9.93
C ASN A 526 54.67 -19.71 -9.05
N ARG A 527 55.20 -18.54 -8.65
CA ARG A 527 54.45 -17.57 -7.85
C ARG A 527 53.22 -17.02 -8.57
N ALA A 528 53.24 -16.87 -9.89
CA ALA A 528 52.10 -16.36 -10.65
C ALA A 528 50.90 -17.32 -10.59
N LEU A 529 51.17 -18.63 -10.59
CA LEU A 529 50.14 -19.66 -10.41
C LEU A 529 49.49 -19.57 -9.02
N VAL A 530 50.30 -19.40 -7.97
CA VAL A 530 49.81 -19.24 -6.60
C VAL A 530 48.97 -17.97 -6.45
N ILE A 531 49.44 -16.84 -7.01
CA ILE A 531 48.70 -15.57 -7.01
C ILE A 531 47.36 -15.73 -7.74
N SER A 532 47.33 -16.45 -8.86
CA SER A 532 46.06 -16.73 -9.55
C SER A 532 45.08 -17.54 -8.68
N GLY A 533 45.58 -18.47 -7.87
CA GLY A 533 44.79 -19.20 -6.87
C GLY A 533 44.21 -18.29 -5.78
N TYR A 534 44.99 -17.32 -5.29
CA TYR A 534 44.50 -16.30 -4.36
C TYR A 534 43.40 -15.44 -4.99
N CYS A 535 43.57 -15.04 -6.26
CA CYS A 535 42.55 -14.30 -6.99
C CYS A 535 41.27 -15.11 -7.18
N TYR A 536 41.36 -16.42 -7.47
CA TYR A 536 40.19 -17.31 -7.48
C TYR A 536 39.48 -17.33 -6.12
N GLY A 537 40.22 -17.47 -5.01
CA GLY A 537 39.63 -17.43 -3.66
C GLY A 537 38.92 -16.12 -3.35
N LEU A 538 39.54 -14.99 -3.70
CA LEU A 538 38.95 -13.66 -3.51
C LEU A 538 37.70 -13.47 -4.39
N ASN A 539 37.72 -13.95 -5.63
CA ASN A 539 36.57 -13.92 -6.52
C ASN A 539 35.42 -14.81 -6.00
N THR A 540 35.73 -15.97 -5.43
CA THR A 540 34.75 -16.85 -4.78
C THR A 540 34.11 -16.17 -3.57
N MET A 541 34.88 -15.43 -2.77
CA MET A 541 34.34 -14.65 -1.65
C MET A 541 33.33 -13.60 -2.14
N THR A 542 33.69 -12.81 -3.15
CA THR A 542 32.79 -11.80 -3.74
C THR A 542 31.55 -12.43 -4.37
N LEU A 543 31.70 -13.59 -5.03
CA LEU A 543 30.59 -14.34 -5.62
C LEU A 543 29.64 -14.88 -4.56
N THR A 544 30.17 -15.32 -3.43
CA THR A 544 29.38 -15.77 -2.28
C THR A 544 28.48 -14.63 -1.79
N LEU A 545 29.07 -13.45 -1.53
CA LEU A 545 28.30 -12.25 -1.13
C LEU A 545 27.21 -11.89 -2.15
N ARG A 546 27.54 -12.01 -3.45
CA ARG A 546 26.59 -11.74 -4.53
C ARG A 546 25.40 -12.70 -4.54
N VAL A 547 25.65 -14.01 -4.40
CA VAL A 547 24.62 -15.07 -4.42
C VAL A 547 23.67 -14.93 -3.23
N PHE A 548 24.22 -14.78 -2.03
CA PHE A 548 23.41 -14.64 -0.81
C PHE A 548 22.64 -13.30 -0.80
N GLY A 549 23.24 -12.22 -1.30
CA GLY A 549 22.56 -10.94 -1.48
C GLY A 549 21.31 -11.01 -2.35
N HIS A 550 21.43 -11.63 -3.53
CA HIS A 550 20.29 -11.87 -4.42
C HIS A 550 19.18 -12.70 -3.76
N LEU A 551 19.56 -13.73 -2.98
CA LEU A 551 18.60 -14.58 -2.28
C LEU A 551 17.87 -13.83 -1.17
N MET A 552 18.60 -13.00 -0.40
CA MET A 552 18.03 -12.22 0.70
C MET A 552 17.09 -11.11 0.20
N GLU A 553 17.41 -10.43 -0.91
CA GLU A 553 16.56 -9.39 -1.49
C GLU A 553 15.25 -9.93 -2.10
N ALA A 554 15.23 -11.22 -2.47
CA ALA A 554 14.07 -11.84 -3.11
C ALA A 554 12.85 -11.94 -2.18
N SER A 555 13.09 -12.08 -0.88
CA SER A 555 12.07 -12.27 0.15
C SER A 555 11.80 -10.98 0.91
N LYS A 556 10.56 -10.79 1.38
CA LYS A 556 10.16 -9.60 2.13
C LYS A 556 10.81 -9.54 3.50
N GLU A 557 10.80 -10.65 4.23
CA GLU A 557 11.30 -10.72 5.62
C GLU A 557 12.82 -10.60 5.69
N THR A 558 13.54 -11.30 4.81
CA THR A 558 15.01 -11.22 4.78
C THR A 558 15.51 -9.98 4.04
N GLY A 559 14.70 -9.43 3.14
CA GLY A 559 15.09 -8.27 2.33
C GLY A 559 15.11 -6.98 3.14
N THR A 560 14.11 -6.76 4.00
CA THR A 560 14.08 -5.58 4.87
C THR A 560 15.23 -5.59 5.88
N THR A 561 15.51 -6.75 6.49
CA THR A 561 16.63 -6.91 7.43
C THR A 561 17.98 -6.74 6.75
N HIS A 562 18.16 -7.26 5.53
CA HIS A 562 19.40 -7.06 4.76
C HIS A 562 19.64 -5.60 4.38
N ILE A 563 18.60 -4.86 3.99
CA ILE A 563 18.71 -3.43 3.69
C ILE A 563 19.07 -2.63 4.94
N ALA A 564 18.48 -2.97 6.09
CA ALA A 564 18.85 -2.38 7.37
C ALA A 564 20.31 -2.63 7.71
N LEU A 565 20.78 -3.88 7.58
CA LEU A 565 22.18 -4.25 7.82
C LEU A 565 23.15 -3.44 6.96
N MET A 566 22.87 -3.28 5.66
CA MET A 566 23.74 -2.54 4.75
C MET A 566 23.85 -1.04 5.10
N SER A 567 22.77 -0.45 5.59
CA SER A 567 22.78 0.96 6.03
C SER A 567 23.52 1.12 7.35
N ILE A 568 23.42 0.14 8.25
CA ILE A 568 24.18 0.11 9.50
C ILE A 568 25.68 -0.02 9.25
N ILE A 569 26.09 -0.83 8.27
CA ILE A 569 27.52 -0.97 7.91
C ILE A 569 28.11 0.37 7.44
N GLU A 570 27.34 1.20 6.73
CA GLU A 570 27.77 2.52 6.28
C GLU A 570 28.00 3.49 7.46
N ASP A 571 27.07 3.53 8.41
CA ASP A 571 27.22 4.34 9.64
C ASP A 571 28.39 3.81 10.52
N VAL A 572 28.54 2.48 10.63
CA VAL A 572 29.65 1.85 11.37
C VAL A 572 31.01 2.13 10.72
N ALA A 573 31.07 2.29 9.39
CA ALA A 573 32.33 2.59 8.69
C ALA A 573 32.95 3.92 9.13
N ILE A 574 32.13 4.92 9.50
CA ILE A 574 32.60 6.21 10.03
C ILE A 574 33.31 6.00 11.37
N ILE A 575 32.71 5.19 12.26
CA ILE A 575 33.30 4.84 13.56
C ILE A 575 34.56 3.98 13.37
N PHE A 576 34.55 3.06 12.41
CA PHE A 576 35.72 2.27 12.05
C PHE A 576 36.88 3.15 11.57
N PHE A 577 36.60 4.21 10.80
CA PHE A 577 37.62 5.18 10.42
C PHE A 577 38.21 5.90 11.64
N GLN A 578 37.37 6.25 12.63
CA GLN A 578 37.86 6.81 13.90
C GLN A 578 38.77 5.81 14.65
N PHE A 579 38.44 4.51 14.65
CA PHE A 579 39.34 3.48 15.18
C PHE A 579 40.68 3.43 14.43
N LEU A 580 40.65 3.50 13.09
CA LEU A 580 41.87 3.52 12.28
C LEU A 580 42.76 4.72 12.62
N VAL A 581 42.17 5.92 12.78
CA VAL A 581 42.90 7.12 13.22
C VAL A 581 43.52 6.92 14.60
N GLY A 582 42.78 6.31 15.54
CA GLY A 582 43.30 5.95 16.86
C GLY A 582 44.49 5.00 16.79
N ILE A 583 44.36 3.88 16.06
CA ILE A 583 45.44 2.90 15.87
C ILE A 583 46.67 3.59 15.25
N LEU A 584 46.48 4.44 14.24
CA LEU A 584 47.58 5.20 13.62
C LEU A 584 48.27 6.16 14.62
N ALA A 585 47.51 6.91 15.42
CA ALA A 585 48.08 7.84 16.39
C ALA A 585 48.90 7.13 17.48
N PHE A 586 48.33 6.09 18.10
CA PHE A 586 49.01 5.34 19.16
C PHE A 586 50.16 4.48 18.63
N SER A 587 50.03 3.89 17.44
CA SER A 587 51.13 3.13 16.82
C SER A 587 52.35 3.99 16.55
N LEU A 588 52.18 5.21 16.04
CA LEU A 588 53.30 6.12 15.76
C LEU A 588 53.97 6.57 17.05
N ALA A 589 53.19 6.87 18.10
CA ALA A 589 53.72 7.23 19.41
C ALA A 589 54.56 6.10 20.04
N ILE A 590 54.00 4.89 20.10
CA ILE A 590 54.69 3.70 20.64
C ILE A 590 55.91 3.34 19.78
N THR A 591 55.79 3.40 18.45
CA THR A 591 56.93 3.17 17.54
C THR A 591 58.04 4.17 17.81
N LYS A 592 57.71 5.44 18.05
CA LYS A 592 58.74 6.46 18.32
C LYS A 592 59.46 6.20 19.63
N ILE A 593 58.77 5.71 20.67
CA ILE A 593 59.37 5.32 21.95
C ILE A 593 60.40 4.20 21.73
N TYR A 594 60.01 3.09 21.09
CA TYR A 594 60.91 1.96 20.85
C TYR A 594 62.06 2.27 19.88
N VAL A 595 61.82 3.08 18.84
CA VAL A 595 62.88 3.51 17.92
C VAL A 595 63.88 4.45 18.61
N ALA A 596 63.40 5.32 19.51
CA ALA A 596 64.27 6.21 20.28
C ALA A 596 65.13 5.41 21.28
N GLU A 597 64.54 4.47 22.00
CA GLU A 597 65.26 3.58 22.91
C GLU A 597 66.28 2.70 22.16
N GLY A 598 65.89 2.08 21.05
CA GLY A 598 66.79 1.29 20.21
C GLY A 598 67.92 2.09 19.56
N SER A 599 67.83 3.43 19.52
CA SER A 599 68.92 4.32 19.09
C SER A 599 69.90 4.68 20.22
N PHE A 600 69.48 4.51 21.47
CA PHE A 600 70.29 4.78 22.66
C PHE A 600 71.13 3.55 23.09
N MET A 601 70.66 2.34 22.78
CA MET A 601 71.33 1.08 23.14
C MET A 601 72.49 0.72 22.19
N SER A 602 73.55 0.11 22.73
CA SER A 602 74.66 -0.43 21.93
C SER A 602 74.23 -1.65 21.09
N ASN A 603 74.95 -1.96 20.00
CA ASN A 603 74.59 -3.09 19.12
C ASN A 603 74.58 -4.45 19.84
N GLU A 604 75.39 -4.65 20.90
CA GLU A 604 75.39 -5.87 21.73
C GLU A 604 74.17 -5.97 22.65
N GLU A 605 73.78 -4.87 23.31
CA GLU A 605 72.57 -4.81 24.15
C GLU A 605 71.29 -4.96 23.31
N ARG A 606 71.29 -4.42 22.09
CA ARG A 606 70.18 -4.52 21.14
C ARG A 606 69.90 -5.97 20.69
N LEU A 607 70.95 -6.79 20.58
CA LEU A 607 70.87 -8.22 20.26
C LEU A 607 70.33 -9.07 21.42
N LEU A 608 70.64 -8.69 22.67
CA LEU A 608 70.11 -9.33 23.89
C LEU A 608 68.64 -8.96 24.13
N HIS A 609 68.25 -7.71 23.89
CA HIS A 609 66.87 -7.22 24.08
C HIS A 609 65.88 -7.78 23.03
N ASN A 610 66.32 -7.94 21.77
CA ASN A 610 65.52 -8.58 20.71
C ASN A 610 65.26 -10.07 20.95
N LYS A 611 66.05 -10.73 21.80
CA LYS A 611 65.85 -12.13 22.16
C LYS A 611 64.80 -12.31 23.28
N ARG A 612 64.45 -11.22 23.97
CA ARG A 612 63.57 -11.19 25.16
C ARG A 612 62.20 -10.58 24.86
N SER A 613 62.12 -9.66 23.92
CA SER A 613 60.87 -9.07 23.41
C SER A 613 60.48 -9.72 22.08
N ASN A 614 59.29 -10.31 21.99
CA ASN A 614 58.74 -10.86 20.74
C ASN A 614 58.36 -9.76 19.71
N ALA A 615 58.74 -8.50 19.96
CA ALA A 615 58.60 -7.38 19.04
C ALA A 615 59.90 -7.25 18.22
N ASP A 616 60.00 -8.06 17.17
CA ASP A 616 61.18 -8.19 16.30
C ASP A 616 61.38 -6.93 15.44
N CYS A 617 61.82 -5.81 16.03
CA CYS A 617 62.13 -4.55 15.35
C CYS A 617 63.58 -4.55 14.82
N ASN A 618 63.88 -5.48 13.91
CA ASN A 618 65.26 -5.89 13.61
C ASN A 618 65.98 -5.11 12.48
N SER A 619 65.34 -4.22 11.70
CA SER A 619 66.07 -3.55 10.59
C SER A 619 65.53 -2.24 10.01
N SER A 620 64.25 -1.86 10.20
CA SER A 620 63.74 -0.58 9.69
C SER A 620 62.59 -0.02 10.53
N GLY A 621 62.51 1.31 10.66
CA GLY A 621 61.42 1.98 11.38
C GLY A 621 60.03 1.68 10.81
N LEU A 622 59.93 1.45 9.49
CA LEU A 622 58.68 1.06 8.82
C LEU A 622 58.25 -0.37 9.16
N SER A 623 59.20 -1.32 9.24
CA SER A 623 58.89 -2.69 9.67
C SER A 623 58.43 -2.71 11.13
N CYS A 624 59.08 -1.94 11.99
CA CYS A 624 58.69 -1.82 13.41
C CYS A 624 57.29 -1.21 13.57
N TRP A 625 57.01 -0.12 12.84
CA TRP A 625 55.68 0.49 12.81
C TRP A 625 54.59 -0.48 12.35
N TRP A 626 54.83 -1.24 11.28
CA TRP A 626 53.85 -2.20 10.76
C TRP A 626 53.52 -3.31 11.77
N GLN A 627 54.51 -3.77 12.54
CA GLN A 627 54.30 -4.78 13.57
C GLN A 627 53.50 -4.22 14.76
N ILE A 628 53.80 -2.99 15.22
CA ILE A 628 53.04 -2.33 16.29
C ILE A 628 51.60 -2.04 15.85
N MET A 629 51.41 -1.57 14.61
CA MET A 629 50.10 -1.41 13.98
C MET A 629 49.30 -2.71 13.98
N LYS A 630 49.93 -3.82 13.58
CA LYS A 630 49.32 -5.15 13.58
C LYS A 630 48.94 -5.58 15.00
N HIS A 631 49.82 -5.38 15.98
CA HIS A 631 49.55 -5.73 17.37
C HIS A 631 48.34 -4.95 17.92
N LEU A 632 48.33 -3.62 17.81
CA LEU A 632 47.21 -2.77 18.23
C LEU A 632 45.89 -3.16 17.57
N SER A 633 45.93 -3.55 16.28
CA SER A 633 44.75 -4.00 15.55
C SER A 633 44.19 -5.31 16.10
N TRP A 634 45.05 -6.29 16.45
CA TRP A 634 44.62 -7.54 17.07
C TRP A 634 44.16 -7.35 18.52
N THR A 635 44.72 -6.38 19.24
CA THR A 635 44.28 -6.00 20.58
C THR A 635 42.84 -5.48 20.57
N LEU A 636 42.45 -4.69 19.57
CA LEU A 636 41.07 -4.20 19.45
C LEU A 636 40.05 -5.34 19.32
N LEU A 637 40.45 -6.46 18.71
CA LEU A 637 39.63 -7.67 18.59
C LEU A 637 39.72 -8.61 19.80
N GLY A 638 40.48 -8.25 20.84
CA GLY A 638 40.67 -9.05 22.05
C GLY A 638 41.53 -10.29 21.86
N MET A 639 42.29 -10.41 20.76
CA MET A 639 43.08 -11.61 20.41
C MET A 639 44.55 -11.56 20.83
N THR A 640 45.01 -10.49 21.49
CA THR A 640 46.41 -10.39 21.96
C THR A 640 46.53 -10.77 23.43
N GLU A 641 47.42 -11.72 23.73
CA GLU A 641 47.83 -12.02 25.10
C GLU A 641 48.62 -10.83 25.68
N LEU A 642 48.33 -10.47 26.94
CA LEU A 642 48.97 -9.37 27.67
C LEU A 642 50.48 -9.59 27.90
N GLU A 643 50.99 -10.79 27.59
CA GLU A 643 52.35 -11.24 27.89
C GLU A 643 53.44 -10.57 27.02
N THR A 644 53.10 -10.11 25.81
CA THR A 644 54.06 -9.48 24.89
C THR A 644 54.60 -8.13 25.38
N PHE A 645 53.85 -7.44 26.25
CA PHE A 645 54.23 -6.16 26.87
C PHE A 645 54.56 -6.28 28.37
N ASN A 646 54.40 -7.47 28.97
CA ASN A 646 54.69 -7.72 30.40
C ASN A 646 56.06 -8.39 30.63
N THR A 647 56.77 -8.76 29.57
CA THR A 647 58.03 -9.52 29.66
C THR A 647 59.25 -8.58 29.84
N GLY A 648 59.38 -8.03 31.04
CA GLY A 648 60.62 -7.40 31.54
C GLY A 648 60.52 -5.90 31.83
N MET A 649 60.05 -5.54 33.03
CA MET A 649 60.05 -4.14 33.51
C MET A 649 61.47 -3.67 33.87
N GLU A 650 62.32 -3.39 32.88
CA GLU A 650 63.70 -2.95 33.12
C GLU A 650 63.96 -1.50 32.66
N THR A 651 63.15 -0.90 31.75
CA THR A 651 63.37 0.46 31.23
C THR A 651 62.20 1.45 31.41
N PRO A 652 62.46 2.78 31.50
CA PRO A 652 61.40 3.79 31.56
C PRO A 652 60.50 3.85 30.31
N SER A 653 61.04 3.43 29.17
CA SER A 653 60.37 3.35 27.87
C SER A 653 59.23 2.34 27.87
N ASP A 654 59.46 1.17 28.48
CA ASP A 654 58.46 0.11 28.59
C ASP A 654 57.28 0.56 29.44
N TYR A 655 57.52 1.26 30.56
CA TYR A 655 56.45 1.86 31.37
C TYR A 655 55.62 2.87 30.59
N LEU A 656 56.27 3.73 29.79
CA LEU A 656 55.59 4.74 28.97
C LEU A 656 54.77 4.08 27.85
N ALA A 657 55.32 3.08 27.16
CA ALA A 657 54.64 2.32 26.12
C ALA A 657 53.45 1.53 26.67
N GLN A 658 53.61 0.88 27.83
CA GLN A 658 52.54 0.15 28.51
C GLN A 658 51.42 1.07 29.00
N THR A 659 51.77 2.27 29.48
CA THR A 659 50.78 3.29 29.87
C THR A 659 49.98 3.77 28.66
N LEU A 660 50.64 4.09 27.54
CA LEU A 660 49.96 4.48 26.30
C LEU A 660 49.08 3.36 25.75
N TYR A 661 49.53 2.11 25.86
CA TYR A 661 48.75 0.94 25.48
C TYR A 661 47.52 0.75 26.39
N ALA A 662 47.65 0.95 27.70
CA ALA A 662 46.51 0.90 28.64
C ALA A 662 45.50 2.02 28.36
N VAL A 663 45.97 3.24 28.07
CA VAL A 663 45.11 4.37 27.66
C VAL A 663 44.39 4.06 26.34
N PHE A 664 45.08 3.45 25.37
CA PHE A 664 44.48 3.01 24.12
C PHE A 664 43.35 1.98 24.36
N ILE A 665 43.57 0.98 25.21
CA ILE A 665 42.56 -0.04 25.55
C ILE A 665 41.35 0.60 26.24
N ILE A 666 41.56 1.49 27.21
CA ILE A 666 40.45 2.17 27.91
C ILE A 666 39.65 3.02 26.94
N ALA A 667 40.31 3.82 26.09
CA ALA A 667 39.65 4.65 25.09
C ALA A 667 38.87 3.79 24.06
N ALA A 668 39.46 2.69 23.60
CA ALA A 668 38.84 1.78 22.64
C ALA A 668 37.64 1.02 23.23
N LEU A 669 37.78 0.43 24.42
CA LEU A 669 36.76 -0.43 25.04
C LEU A 669 35.64 0.37 25.73
N VAL A 670 35.95 1.44 26.45
CA VAL A 670 34.97 2.15 27.30
C VAL A 670 34.26 3.26 26.55
N LEU A 671 34.95 3.98 25.65
CA LEU A 671 34.33 5.11 24.95
C LEU A 671 33.80 4.70 23.58
N LEU A 672 34.62 4.06 22.74
CA LEU A 672 34.27 3.86 21.33
C LEU A 672 33.33 2.67 21.09
N VAL A 673 33.50 1.54 21.78
CA VAL A 673 32.56 0.40 21.65
C VAL A 673 31.17 0.75 22.19
N ASN A 674 31.09 1.44 23.33
CA ASN A 674 29.82 1.88 23.91
C ASN A 674 29.10 2.90 23.01
N MET A 675 29.84 3.84 22.42
CA MET A 675 29.32 4.74 21.39
C MET A 675 28.83 3.97 20.15
N MET A 676 29.58 2.96 19.69
CA MET A 676 29.19 2.13 18.54
C MET A 676 27.86 1.40 18.77
N ILE A 677 27.66 0.80 19.94
CA ILE A 677 26.41 0.11 20.28
C ILE A 677 25.22 1.10 20.31
N ALA A 678 25.41 2.28 20.89
CA ALA A 678 24.37 3.31 20.97
C ALA A 678 23.94 3.81 19.58
N VAL A 679 24.91 4.14 18.71
CA VAL A 679 24.64 4.58 17.33
C VAL A 679 23.98 3.45 16.55
N LEU A 680 24.46 2.22 16.68
CA LEU A 680 23.91 1.06 15.97
C LEU A 680 22.44 0.78 16.36
N SER A 681 22.09 0.91 17.64
CA SER A 681 20.70 0.76 18.11
C SER A 681 19.78 1.82 17.51
N ASN A 682 20.18 3.10 17.57
CA ASN A 682 19.38 4.21 17.03
C ASN A 682 19.26 4.13 15.49
N THR A 683 20.36 3.84 14.79
CA THR A 683 20.35 3.62 13.34
C THR A 683 19.47 2.42 12.97
N TYR A 684 19.54 1.30 13.70
CA TYR A 684 18.69 0.15 13.44
C TYR A 684 17.20 0.50 13.56
N GLU A 685 16.79 1.17 14.64
CA GLU A 685 15.39 1.59 14.81
C GLU A 685 14.91 2.53 13.70
N ARG A 686 15.73 3.53 13.34
CA ARG A 686 15.44 4.48 12.26
C ARG A 686 15.29 3.79 10.91
N VAL A 687 16.22 2.92 10.55
CA VAL A 687 16.21 2.23 9.25
C VAL A 687 15.10 1.18 9.19
N GLN A 688 14.81 0.49 10.31
CA GLN A 688 13.75 -0.51 10.35
C GLN A 688 12.36 0.10 10.06
N LYS A 689 12.07 1.32 10.56
CA LYS A 689 10.83 2.05 10.25
C LYS A 689 10.66 2.33 8.75
N ASN A 690 11.75 2.60 8.04
CA ASN A 690 11.75 2.90 6.60
C ASN A 690 12.01 1.68 5.69
N SER A 691 12.41 0.54 6.27
CA SER A 691 12.89 -0.64 5.56
C SER A 691 11.89 -1.20 4.53
N LEU A 692 10.58 -1.16 4.82
CA LEU A 692 9.56 -1.64 3.89
C LEU A 692 9.48 -0.78 2.63
N ARG A 693 9.61 0.55 2.78
CA ARG A 693 9.61 1.51 1.68
C ARG A 693 10.81 1.26 0.78
N GLU A 694 11.99 1.16 1.38
CA GLU A 694 13.25 0.91 0.66
C GLU A 694 13.27 -0.46 -0.01
N TRP A 695 12.77 -1.50 0.67
CA TRP A 695 12.65 -2.83 0.08
C TRP A 695 11.69 -2.84 -1.10
N SER A 696 10.53 -2.19 -0.99
CA SER A 696 9.55 -2.10 -2.08
C SER A 696 10.12 -1.34 -3.28
N PHE A 697 10.89 -0.28 -3.02
CA PHE A 697 11.62 0.46 -4.06
C PHE A 697 12.65 -0.44 -4.77
N LYS A 698 13.52 -1.11 -4.02
CA LYS A 698 14.50 -2.06 -4.59
C LYS A 698 13.81 -3.17 -5.38
N ARG A 699 12.71 -3.70 -4.86
CA ARG A 699 11.90 -4.73 -5.55
C ARG A 699 11.35 -4.22 -6.89
N ALA A 700 10.88 -2.99 -6.96
CA ALA A 700 10.44 -2.39 -8.22
C ALA A 700 11.59 -2.26 -9.23
N VAL A 701 12.79 -1.90 -8.76
CA VAL A 701 14.01 -1.88 -9.59
C VAL A 701 14.33 -3.28 -10.12
N THR A 702 14.29 -4.32 -9.29
CA THR A 702 14.49 -5.71 -9.71
C THR A 702 13.48 -6.13 -10.78
N ILE A 703 12.18 -5.86 -10.56
CA ILE A 703 11.11 -6.21 -11.51
C ILE A 703 11.36 -5.52 -12.87
N ARG A 704 11.72 -4.23 -12.87
CA ARG A 704 12.05 -3.49 -14.09
C ARG A 704 13.25 -4.11 -14.81
N THR A 705 14.32 -4.44 -14.09
CA THR A 705 15.52 -5.05 -14.68
C THR A 705 15.18 -6.37 -15.38
N TYR A 706 14.45 -7.27 -14.71
CA TYR A 706 14.08 -8.58 -15.27
C TYR A 706 12.95 -8.54 -16.31
N ARG A 707 12.19 -7.44 -16.38
CA ARG A 707 11.25 -7.19 -17.49
C ARG A 707 11.98 -6.98 -18.81
N ASP A 708 13.09 -6.25 -18.77
CA ASP A 708 13.88 -5.89 -19.96
C ASP A 708 15.09 -6.84 -20.18
N TYR A 709 15.29 -7.80 -19.27
CA TYR A 709 16.38 -8.76 -19.32
C TYR A 709 16.15 -9.86 -20.36
N HIS A 710 17.24 -10.42 -20.87
CA HIS A 710 17.15 -11.49 -21.85
C HIS A 710 16.64 -12.79 -21.19
N PRO A 711 15.65 -13.49 -21.77
CA PRO A 711 14.99 -14.61 -21.08
C PRO A 711 15.89 -15.85 -20.94
N ILE A 712 16.94 -15.97 -21.75
CA ILE A 712 17.89 -17.09 -21.73
C ILE A 712 18.99 -16.80 -20.69
N PRO A 713 19.20 -17.69 -19.69
CA PRO A 713 20.19 -17.50 -18.63
C PRO A 713 21.63 -17.66 -19.13
N VAL A 714 22.59 -17.10 -18.39
CA VAL A 714 24.03 -17.36 -18.58
C VAL A 714 24.33 -18.83 -18.25
N PRO A 715 25.17 -19.54 -19.03
CA PRO A 715 25.99 -19.12 -20.16
C PRO A 715 25.31 -19.25 -21.52
N LEU A 716 24.09 -19.77 -21.55
CA LEU A 716 23.37 -20.12 -22.78
C LEU A 716 22.96 -18.89 -23.59
N ASN A 717 23.04 -17.71 -22.97
CA ASN A 717 22.88 -16.42 -23.62
C ASN A 717 23.82 -16.22 -24.82
N LEU A 718 25.03 -16.80 -24.80
CA LEU A 718 26.02 -16.70 -25.90
C LEU A 718 25.45 -17.20 -27.23
N LEU A 719 24.82 -18.38 -27.22
CA LEU A 719 24.21 -19.00 -28.41
C LEU A 719 23.07 -18.14 -28.96
N SER A 720 22.25 -17.59 -28.07
CA SER A 720 21.11 -16.74 -28.47
C SER A 720 21.55 -15.43 -29.12
N GLN A 721 22.60 -14.79 -28.61
CA GLN A 721 23.09 -13.52 -29.15
C GLN A 721 23.74 -13.71 -30.52
N LEU A 722 24.44 -14.84 -30.74
CA LEU A 722 24.96 -15.20 -32.06
C LEU A 722 23.84 -15.34 -33.09
N VAL A 723 22.74 -16.02 -32.74
CA VAL A 723 21.58 -16.19 -33.64
C VAL A 723 20.87 -14.85 -33.89
N LEU A 724 20.69 -14.02 -32.86
CA LEU A 724 20.05 -12.70 -32.98
C LEU A 724 20.89 -11.70 -33.78
N ALA A 725 22.22 -11.77 -33.68
CA ALA A 725 23.13 -10.94 -34.47
C ALA A 725 23.03 -11.25 -35.98
N LEU A 726 22.71 -12.50 -36.34
CA LEU A 726 22.52 -12.95 -37.72
C LEU A 726 21.13 -12.61 -38.28
N HIS A 727 20.13 -12.35 -37.42
CA HIS A 727 18.73 -12.09 -37.82
C HIS A 727 18.29 -10.64 -37.65
N ARG A 728 19.21 -9.68 -37.85
CA ARG A 728 18.89 -8.25 -37.69
C ARG A 728 18.13 -7.72 -38.89
N ASP A 729 16.84 -8.02 -38.95
CA ASP A 729 15.93 -7.34 -39.88
C ASP A 729 14.65 -6.81 -39.20
N SER A 730 14.21 -5.68 -39.77
CA SER A 730 12.94 -4.98 -39.61
C SER A 730 12.87 -3.77 -38.69
N LYS A 731 12.84 -2.62 -39.38
CA LYS A 731 12.51 -1.25 -38.97
C LYS A 731 11.01 -1.07 -38.64
N ASP A 732 10.15 -2.01 -39.03
CA ASP A 732 8.68 -1.90 -38.90
C ASP A 732 8.14 -2.13 -37.46
N LYS A 733 8.95 -2.72 -36.55
CA LYS A 733 8.52 -2.90 -35.15
C LYS A 733 8.41 -1.58 -34.38
N ASN A 734 9.24 -0.60 -34.69
CA ASN A 734 9.35 0.61 -33.88
C ASN A 734 8.14 1.56 -34.05
N GLU A 735 7.51 1.61 -35.23
CA GLU A 735 6.36 2.50 -35.46
C GLU A 735 5.10 2.01 -34.76
N GLN A 736 4.84 0.69 -34.74
CA GLN A 736 3.70 0.13 -34.02
C GLN A 736 3.86 0.24 -32.50
N ASP A 737 5.08 0.07 -31.98
CA ASP A 737 5.36 0.21 -30.56
C ASP A 737 5.18 1.67 -30.10
N GLU A 738 5.50 2.67 -30.94
CA GLU A 738 5.28 4.08 -30.62
C GLU A 738 3.79 4.45 -30.54
N GLU A 739 2.96 4.00 -31.49
CA GLU A 739 1.51 4.25 -31.48
C GLU A 739 0.81 3.60 -30.26
N ILE A 740 1.29 2.41 -29.84
CA ILE A 740 0.79 1.73 -28.64
C ILE A 740 1.15 2.51 -27.38
N MET A 741 2.34 3.10 -27.33
CA MET A 741 2.80 3.86 -26.17
C MET A 741 2.04 5.18 -26.01
N GLU A 742 1.74 5.90 -27.09
CA GLU A 742 0.90 7.10 -27.06
C GLU A 742 -0.48 6.82 -26.48
N LYS A 743 -1.14 5.75 -26.94
CA LYS A 743 -2.46 5.35 -26.43
C LYS A 743 -2.47 5.03 -24.94
N LYS A 744 -1.38 4.44 -24.42
CA LYS A 744 -1.24 4.15 -22.98
C LYS A 744 -1.05 5.42 -22.14
N VAL A 745 -0.40 6.44 -22.70
CA VAL A 745 -0.25 7.75 -22.05
C VAL A 745 -1.61 8.44 -21.97
N GLU A 746 -2.37 8.48 -23.08
CA GLU A 746 -3.72 9.06 -23.09
C GLU A 746 -4.67 8.35 -22.10
N ALA A 747 -4.58 7.03 -22.00
CA ALA A 747 -5.36 6.23 -21.06
C ALA A 747 -5.03 6.58 -19.61
N LEU A 748 -3.73 6.72 -19.31
CA LEU A 748 -3.25 7.11 -18.00
C LEU A 748 -3.73 8.50 -17.62
N ASP A 749 -3.66 9.47 -18.53
CA ASP A 749 -4.12 10.84 -18.31
C ASP A 749 -5.61 10.88 -17.93
N ARG A 750 -6.45 10.10 -18.63
CA ARG A 750 -7.87 9.98 -18.28
C ARG A 750 -8.10 9.43 -16.87
N THR A 751 -7.38 8.38 -16.47
CA THR A 751 -7.52 7.80 -15.13
C THR A 751 -7.05 8.78 -14.06
N ILE A 752 -5.91 9.46 -14.27
CA ILE A 752 -5.38 10.44 -13.31
C ILE A 752 -6.30 11.64 -13.17
N GLU A 753 -6.91 12.15 -14.25
CA GLU A 753 -7.87 13.25 -14.16
C GLU A 753 -9.11 12.89 -13.32
N LYS A 754 -9.63 11.66 -13.44
CA LYS A 754 -10.72 11.19 -12.56
C LYS A 754 -10.27 11.14 -11.09
N LEU A 755 -9.08 10.60 -10.82
CA LEU A 755 -8.53 10.51 -9.46
C LEU A 755 -8.28 11.91 -8.86
N LYS A 756 -7.84 12.87 -9.68
CA LYS A 756 -7.63 14.27 -9.29
C LYS A 756 -8.91 14.92 -8.79
N VAL A 757 -10.04 14.71 -9.48
CA VAL A 757 -11.35 15.22 -9.05
C VAL A 757 -11.75 14.63 -7.69
N ILE A 758 -11.55 13.32 -7.49
CA ILE A 758 -11.86 12.65 -6.22
C ILE A 758 -10.97 13.19 -5.09
N TYR A 759 -9.67 13.39 -5.37
CA TYR A 759 -8.74 13.95 -4.40
C TYR A 759 -9.18 15.36 -3.95
N PHE A 760 -9.45 16.26 -4.90
CA PHE A 760 -9.84 17.64 -4.57
C PHE A 760 -11.20 17.73 -3.87
N ALA A 761 -12.11 16.81 -4.15
CA ALA A 761 -13.37 16.71 -3.41
C ALA A 761 -13.16 16.32 -1.94
N LYS A 762 -12.11 15.55 -1.62
CA LYS A 762 -11.83 15.05 -0.27
C LYS A 762 -10.91 15.95 0.55
N TYR A 763 -9.84 16.46 -0.06
CA TYR A 763 -8.78 17.19 0.63
C TYR A 763 -8.72 18.68 0.30
N GLY A 764 -9.54 19.16 -0.65
CA GLY A 764 -9.42 20.53 -1.16
C GLY A 764 -8.06 20.77 -1.83
N PHE A 765 -7.63 22.02 -1.91
CA PHE A 765 -6.39 22.42 -2.61
C PHE A 765 -5.12 22.33 -1.75
N THR A 766 -5.19 21.75 -0.56
CA THR A 766 -4.08 21.65 0.39
C THR A 766 -3.47 20.25 0.40
N PHE A 767 -2.20 20.16 0.83
CA PHE A 767 -1.53 18.87 1.01
C PHE A 767 -2.18 18.08 2.15
N PRO A 768 -2.21 16.73 2.07
CA PRO A 768 -2.70 15.92 3.18
C PRO A 768 -1.71 16.05 4.34
N LEU A 769 -2.23 16.19 5.57
CA LEU A 769 -1.41 16.20 6.78
C LEU A 769 -0.64 14.86 6.89
N SER A 770 0.64 14.92 7.27
CA SER A 770 1.45 13.73 7.57
C SER A 770 0.96 13.03 8.85
N ASP A 771 1.20 11.73 9.01
CA ASP A 771 0.59 10.93 10.10
C ASP A 771 0.88 11.44 11.52
N GLU A 772 2.05 12.04 11.77
CA GLU A 772 2.38 12.68 13.06
C GLU A 772 1.64 14.01 13.25
N SER A 773 1.53 14.81 12.18
CA SER A 773 0.80 16.10 12.23
C SER A 773 -0.71 15.91 12.31
N LYS A 774 -1.27 14.82 11.76
CA LYS A 774 -2.70 14.47 11.88
C LYS A 774 -3.14 14.32 13.33
N ILE A 775 -2.37 13.60 14.14
CA ILE A 775 -2.69 13.34 15.54
C ILE A 775 -2.55 14.61 16.37
N ASN A 776 -1.43 15.33 16.22
CA ASN A 776 -1.19 16.56 16.97
C ASN A 776 -2.19 17.66 16.60
N ASN A 777 -2.55 17.79 15.32
CA ASN A 777 -3.53 18.77 14.88
C ASN A 777 -4.94 18.38 15.36
N MET A 778 -5.35 17.10 15.24
CA MET A 778 -6.63 16.62 15.81
C MET A 778 -6.72 16.84 17.32
N LEU A 779 -5.65 16.55 18.07
CA LEU A 779 -5.60 16.80 19.52
C LEU A 779 -5.74 18.31 19.82
N SER A 780 -5.02 19.16 19.09
CA SER A 780 -5.07 20.61 19.29
C SER A 780 -6.41 21.24 18.88
N GLU A 781 -7.05 20.75 17.81
CA GLU A 781 -8.39 21.19 17.41
C GLU A 781 -9.45 20.70 18.40
N THR A 782 -9.31 19.49 18.92
CA THR A 782 -10.20 18.95 19.96
C THR A 782 -10.08 19.76 21.25
N ASP A 783 -8.85 20.12 21.66
CA ASP A 783 -8.61 20.93 22.85
C ASP A 783 -9.11 22.38 22.67
N ARG A 784 -8.89 22.99 21.49
CA ARG A 784 -9.44 24.31 21.16
C ARG A 784 -10.96 24.33 21.17
N ASN A 785 -11.60 23.33 20.56
CA ASN A 785 -13.05 23.22 20.52
C ASN A 785 -13.64 23.01 21.93
N ARG A 786 -12.94 22.25 22.78
CA ARG A 786 -13.29 22.07 24.20
C ARG A 786 -13.17 23.39 24.98
N GLU A 787 -12.10 24.14 24.75
CA GLU A 787 -11.87 25.42 25.42
C GLU A 787 -12.90 26.48 24.98
N MET A 788 -13.22 26.53 23.69
CA MET A 788 -14.27 27.40 23.14
C MET A 788 -15.65 27.07 23.74
N CYS A 789 -16.02 25.79 23.80
CA CYS A 789 -17.26 25.35 24.46
C CYS A 789 -17.32 25.79 25.93
N ASN A 790 -16.22 25.66 26.68
CA ASN A 790 -16.16 26.08 28.08
C ASN A 790 -16.29 27.61 28.25
N GLN A 791 -15.71 28.39 27.33
CA GLN A 791 -15.85 29.85 27.34
C GLN A 791 -17.29 30.30 27.01
N ILE A 792 -17.96 29.61 26.07
CA ILE A 792 -19.36 29.87 25.73
C ILE A 792 -20.26 29.56 26.93
N VAL A 793 -20.08 28.39 27.56
CA VAL A 793 -20.79 27.99 28.78
C VAL A 793 -20.63 29.06 29.88
N ARG A 794 -19.42 29.53 30.16
CA ARG A 794 -19.20 30.58 31.18
C ARG A 794 -19.86 31.92 30.87
N ARG A 795 -19.91 32.34 29.61
CA ARG A 795 -20.61 33.58 29.20
C ARG A 795 -22.13 33.44 29.26
N VAL A 796 -22.63 32.23 28.99
CA VAL A 796 -24.05 31.88 29.02
C VAL A 796 -24.57 31.79 30.47
N PHE A 797 -23.74 31.30 31.40
CA PHE A 797 -24.08 31.13 32.82
C PHE A 797 -23.43 32.19 33.70
N ASN A 798 -23.91 33.44 33.63
CA ASN A 798 -23.49 34.48 34.58
C ASN A 798 -24.12 34.25 35.97
N ASP A 799 -23.32 34.43 37.02
CA ASP A 799 -23.75 34.40 38.43
C ASP A 799 -24.86 35.43 38.67
N PRO A 800 -26.05 35.05 39.18
CA PRO A 800 -26.93 36.02 39.78
C PRO A 800 -26.27 36.52 41.07
N ILE A 801 -25.74 37.75 40.98
CA ILE A 801 -25.52 38.76 42.02
C ILE A 801 -25.20 38.18 43.42
N LYS A 802 -23.98 38.47 43.91
CA LYS A 802 -23.59 38.34 45.32
C LYS A 802 -24.62 39.04 46.24
N THR A 803 -25.61 38.31 46.72
CA THR A 803 -26.49 38.75 47.82
C THR A 803 -26.44 37.72 48.94
N ASN A 804 -25.77 38.11 50.03
CA ASN A 804 -25.69 37.51 51.36
C ASN A 804 -25.16 36.06 51.49
N ASP A 805 -24.18 35.93 52.36
CA ASP A 805 -23.25 34.79 52.60
C ASP A 805 -23.90 33.46 53.08
N SER A 806 -25.22 33.29 52.97
CA SER A 806 -25.95 32.08 53.39
C SER A 806 -26.56 31.28 52.24
N PHE A 807 -26.56 31.80 51.00
CA PHE A 807 -27.14 31.13 49.83
C PHE A 807 -26.08 30.81 48.77
N ARG A 808 -25.81 29.52 48.54
CA ARG A 808 -24.92 29.05 47.45
C ARG A 808 -25.74 28.27 46.42
N PRO A 809 -26.07 28.87 45.25
CA PRO A 809 -26.94 28.23 44.26
C PRO A 809 -26.28 27.07 43.48
N VAL A 810 -24.96 26.92 43.56
CA VAL A 810 -24.18 25.97 42.74
C VAL A 810 -22.92 25.43 43.43
N GLY A 811 -22.34 24.40 42.83
CA GLY A 811 -21.08 23.78 43.27
C GLY A 811 -21.25 22.64 44.28
N ARG A 812 -20.14 21.92 44.52
CA ARG A 812 -20.10 20.67 45.32
C ARG A 812 -20.78 20.77 46.69
N LEU A 813 -20.73 21.94 47.35
CA LEU A 813 -21.31 22.14 48.68
C LEU A 813 -22.84 22.24 48.67
N ALA A 814 -23.46 22.58 47.54
CA ALA A 814 -24.91 22.72 47.38
C ALA A 814 -25.64 21.36 47.23
N TRP A 815 -24.88 20.30 46.90
CA TRP A 815 -25.41 18.98 46.61
C TRP A 815 -24.96 17.93 47.64
N LYS A 816 -25.81 16.95 47.88
CA LYS A 816 -25.47 15.68 48.51
C LYS A 816 -25.41 14.62 47.40
N SER A 817 -24.22 14.28 46.95
CA SER A 817 -24.00 13.28 45.89
C SER A 817 -23.18 12.09 46.37
N GLN A 818 -23.44 10.93 45.76
CA GLN A 818 -22.58 9.75 45.84
C GLN A 818 -22.39 9.24 44.40
N GLY A 819 -21.16 8.96 43.98
CA GLY A 819 -20.87 8.50 42.61
C GLY A 819 -20.98 9.55 41.49
N ILE A 820 -21.54 10.73 41.76
CA ILE A 820 -21.63 11.88 40.83
C ILE A 820 -20.67 12.98 41.29
N HIS A 821 -19.77 13.37 40.38
CA HIS A 821 -18.86 14.49 40.55
C HIS A 821 -19.51 15.80 40.15
N ILE A 822 -19.25 16.86 40.90
CA ILE A 822 -19.93 18.15 40.77
C ILE A 822 -18.89 19.25 40.70
N GLU A 823 -18.86 19.93 39.55
CA GLU A 823 -17.99 21.05 39.24
C GLU A 823 -18.87 22.23 38.81
N GLU A 824 -19.04 23.22 39.69
CA GLU A 824 -19.92 24.38 39.48
C GLU A 824 -21.37 23.98 39.10
N TYR A 825 -21.74 24.12 37.82
CA TYR A 825 -23.05 23.75 37.25
C TYR A 825 -23.07 22.31 36.69
N MET A 826 -21.92 21.67 36.52
CA MET A 826 -21.75 20.42 35.80
C MET A 826 -21.78 19.22 36.75
N LEU A 827 -22.68 18.28 36.47
CA LEU A 827 -22.78 16.99 37.14
C LEU A 827 -22.30 15.90 36.18
N THR A 828 -21.24 15.19 36.56
CA THR A 828 -20.62 14.12 35.76
C THR A 828 -20.66 12.79 36.51
N TYR A 829 -21.17 11.74 35.86
CA TYR A 829 -21.15 10.40 36.46
C TYR A 829 -19.74 9.80 36.45
N ILE A 830 -19.18 9.54 37.63
CA ILE A 830 -17.92 8.79 37.81
C ILE A 830 -18.22 7.32 38.18
N GLY A 831 -19.30 7.09 38.92
CA GLY A 831 -19.77 5.78 39.35
C GLY A 831 -19.16 5.31 40.68
N PRO A 832 -18.99 3.98 40.89
CA PRO A 832 -18.65 3.40 42.19
C PRO A 832 -17.36 3.93 42.82
N ALA A 833 -16.40 4.39 42.00
CA ALA A 833 -15.11 4.91 42.47
C ALA A 833 -15.24 6.16 43.36
N LEU A 834 -16.33 6.93 43.22
CA LEU A 834 -16.62 8.13 44.03
C LEU A 834 -17.73 7.87 45.07
N CYS A 835 -18.04 6.60 45.37
CA CYS A 835 -19.13 6.22 46.27
C CYS A 835 -18.61 5.37 47.45
N GLY A 836 -18.57 5.97 48.65
CA GLY A 836 -18.08 5.30 49.86
C GLY A 836 -18.94 4.14 50.36
N SER A 837 -20.21 4.02 49.92
CA SER A 837 -21.09 2.88 50.24
C SER A 837 -20.97 1.73 49.25
N CYS A 838 -20.40 1.95 48.06
CA CYS A 838 -20.17 0.91 47.06
C CYS A 838 -18.99 -0.01 47.38
N THR A 839 -18.16 0.34 48.37
CA THR A 839 -17.12 -0.55 48.91
C THR A 839 -17.72 -1.74 49.68
N ILE A 840 -18.94 -1.59 50.22
CA ILE A 840 -19.62 -2.63 51.01
C ILE A 840 -20.57 -3.45 50.12
N SER A 841 -21.33 -2.79 49.23
CA SER A 841 -22.17 -3.47 48.23
C SER A 841 -22.19 -2.65 46.93
N PRO A 842 -21.82 -3.21 45.78
CA PRO A 842 -21.80 -2.45 44.54
C PRO A 842 -23.23 -2.04 44.14
N LYS A 843 -23.45 -0.74 43.96
CA LYS A 843 -24.70 -0.17 43.43
C LYS A 843 -24.44 0.34 42.01
N GLU A 844 -25.37 0.06 41.09
CA GLU A 844 -25.22 0.51 39.70
C GLU A 844 -25.72 1.95 39.50
N PHE A 845 -26.78 2.33 40.23
CA PHE A 845 -27.42 3.64 40.15
C PHE A 845 -26.89 4.58 41.24
N HIS A 846 -26.64 5.82 40.86
CA HIS A 846 -26.12 6.85 41.75
C HIS A 846 -26.84 8.18 41.53
N GLY A 847 -26.97 8.97 42.58
CA GLY A 847 -27.77 10.19 42.55
C GLY A 847 -27.14 11.34 43.31
N ALA A 848 -27.59 12.53 42.96
CA ALA A 848 -27.27 13.80 43.58
C ALA A 848 -28.57 14.51 43.96
N ARG A 849 -28.74 14.76 45.25
CA ARG A 849 -29.88 15.51 45.79
C ARG A 849 -29.43 16.92 46.18
N TYR A 850 -30.20 17.93 45.81
CA TYR A 850 -29.93 19.29 46.26
C TYR A 850 -30.16 19.41 47.77
N LYS A 851 -29.35 20.19 48.49
CA LYS A 851 -29.44 20.29 49.96
C LYS A 851 -30.58 21.16 50.46
N GLN A 852 -31.05 22.12 49.67
CA GLN A 852 -32.20 22.99 50.01
C GLN A 852 -33.47 22.48 49.32
N PRO A 853 -34.64 22.55 49.97
CA PRO A 853 -35.90 22.16 49.35
C PRO A 853 -36.38 23.20 48.34
N PHE A 854 -37.32 22.81 47.48
CA PHE A 854 -38.10 23.77 46.70
C PHE A 854 -38.86 24.71 47.65
N THR A 855 -38.93 25.98 47.28
CA THR A 855 -39.64 27.05 48.02
C THR A 855 -40.34 27.97 47.03
N GLU A 856 -41.27 28.81 47.47
CA GLU A 856 -41.90 29.84 46.61
C GLU A 856 -40.87 30.72 45.90
N ASN A 857 -39.75 31.04 46.55
CA ASN A 857 -38.66 31.82 45.96
C ASN A 857 -37.81 31.04 44.94
N LEU A 858 -37.77 29.70 45.04
CA LEU A 858 -37.01 28.81 44.15
C LEU A 858 -37.87 27.62 43.74
N PRO A 859 -38.93 27.85 42.93
CA PRO A 859 -39.90 26.82 42.62
C PRO A 859 -39.46 25.94 41.44
N ARG A 860 -38.37 26.30 40.74
CA ARG A 860 -37.99 25.70 39.45
C ARG A 860 -36.56 25.14 39.45
N PHE A 861 -36.39 23.96 38.88
CA PHE A 861 -35.12 23.26 38.74
C PHE A 861 -34.92 22.83 37.29
N GLU A 862 -33.78 23.20 36.70
CA GLU A 862 -33.52 23.06 35.26
C GLU A 862 -32.24 22.27 35.00
N VAL A 863 -32.31 21.32 34.04
CA VAL A 863 -31.24 20.40 33.70
C VAL A 863 -31.09 20.29 32.19
N ILE A 864 -29.91 20.63 31.66
CA ILE A 864 -29.55 20.44 30.25
C ILE A 864 -28.69 19.18 30.09
N VAL A 865 -29.05 18.33 29.13
CA VAL A 865 -28.28 17.13 28.80
C VAL A 865 -27.10 17.48 27.89
N GLN A 866 -25.89 17.51 28.44
CA GLN A 866 -24.68 17.81 27.65
C GLN A 866 -24.13 16.56 26.96
N GLU A 867 -24.16 15.41 27.63
CA GLU A 867 -23.83 14.09 27.07
C GLU A 867 -24.69 13.01 27.74
N GLY A 868 -25.32 12.16 26.94
CA GLY A 868 -26.20 11.10 27.44
C GLY A 868 -25.51 9.76 27.71
N GLY A 869 -24.20 9.60 27.45
CA GLY A 869 -23.54 8.29 27.50
C GLY A 869 -24.16 7.26 26.53
N THR A 870 -23.73 6.00 26.62
CA THR A 870 -24.17 4.93 25.69
C THR A 870 -25.62 4.47 25.92
N LYS A 871 -26.11 4.54 27.16
CA LYS A 871 -27.44 4.05 27.56
C LYS A 871 -28.44 5.13 27.98
N ARG A 872 -28.03 6.40 28.10
CA ARG A 872 -28.93 7.55 28.37
C ARG A 872 -29.76 7.47 29.65
N ASP A 873 -29.33 6.66 30.62
CA ASP A 873 -30.02 6.46 31.89
C ASP A 873 -29.81 7.65 32.85
N LEU A 874 -30.52 8.74 32.56
CA LEU A 874 -30.59 9.95 33.37
C LEU A 874 -32.01 10.08 33.95
N VAL A 875 -32.12 10.44 35.23
CA VAL A 875 -33.39 10.66 35.92
C VAL A 875 -33.37 12.04 36.55
N VAL A 876 -34.32 12.91 36.20
CA VAL A 876 -34.47 14.25 36.79
C VAL A 876 -35.80 14.29 37.54
N GLY A 877 -35.81 14.73 38.79
CA GLY A 877 -37.06 14.69 39.55
C GLY A 877 -37.01 15.29 40.94
N VAL A 878 -38.03 14.93 41.72
CA VAL A 878 -38.28 15.46 43.05
C VAL A 878 -38.36 14.31 44.05
N VAL A 879 -37.62 14.46 45.15
CA VAL A 879 -37.47 13.44 46.20
C VAL A 879 -37.64 14.03 47.60
N ARG A 880 -37.82 13.16 48.61
CA ARG A 880 -37.89 13.56 50.03
C ARG A 880 -36.51 13.71 50.66
N GLY A 881 -36.41 14.45 51.76
CA GLY A 881 -35.13 14.72 52.44
C GLY A 881 -34.32 13.49 52.86
N LYS A 882 -34.99 12.38 53.22
CA LYS A 882 -34.38 11.09 53.60
C LYS A 882 -34.26 10.09 52.44
N HIS A 883 -34.39 10.52 51.17
CA HIS A 883 -34.28 9.64 50.00
C HIS A 883 -32.88 9.01 49.87
N ASP A 884 -32.85 7.72 49.53
CA ASP A 884 -31.61 6.98 49.22
C ASP A 884 -31.14 7.36 47.81
N VAL A 885 -29.96 7.97 47.72
CA VAL A 885 -29.40 8.45 46.45
C VAL A 885 -29.05 7.31 45.47
N HIS A 886 -29.07 6.04 45.89
CA HIS A 886 -28.93 4.90 44.99
C HIS A 886 -30.25 4.38 44.41
N LYS A 887 -31.37 5.02 44.71
CA LYS A 887 -32.68 4.71 44.12
C LYS A 887 -33.16 5.83 43.22
N ALA A 888 -33.79 5.48 42.10
CA ALA A 888 -34.30 6.48 41.17
C ALA A 888 -35.50 7.23 41.76
N ALA A 889 -35.68 8.49 41.36
CA ALA A 889 -36.90 9.22 41.69
C ALA A 889 -38.09 8.57 40.97
N GLY A 890 -39.19 8.38 41.70
CA GLY A 890 -40.37 7.63 41.24
C GLY A 890 -40.46 6.18 41.74
N GLU A 891 -39.37 5.60 42.30
CA GLU A 891 -39.38 4.23 42.85
C GLU A 891 -39.72 4.18 44.35
N VAL A 892 -39.65 5.32 45.04
CA VAL A 892 -39.88 5.44 46.48
C VAL A 892 -41.14 6.28 46.73
N ARG A 893 -41.91 5.94 47.77
CA ARG A 893 -43.15 6.66 48.14
C ARG A 893 -42.93 8.18 48.18
N HIS A 894 -43.87 8.93 47.62
CA HIS A 894 -43.86 10.39 47.54
C HIS A 894 -42.68 10.99 46.74
N THR A 895 -42.20 10.28 45.72
CA THR A 895 -41.19 10.78 44.78
C THR A 895 -41.70 10.71 43.35
N VAL A 896 -41.20 11.60 42.49
CA VAL A 896 -41.48 11.62 41.06
C VAL A 896 -40.20 11.86 40.29
N GLY A 897 -39.98 11.09 39.22
CA GLY A 897 -38.82 11.23 38.36
C GLY A 897 -39.20 11.13 36.90
N TYR A 898 -38.63 12.01 36.09
CA TYR A 898 -38.63 11.92 34.64
C TYR A 898 -37.39 11.12 34.21
N HIS A 899 -37.63 9.92 33.67
CA HIS A 899 -36.60 9.02 33.16
C HIS A 899 -36.33 9.38 31.69
N ALA A 900 -35.18 10.01 31.45
CA ALA A 900 -34.80 10.58 30.16
C ALA A 900 -34.63 9.53 29.05
N CYS A 901 -34.15 8.33 29.40
CA CYS A 901 -33.83 7.27 28.42
C CYS A 901 -35.07 6.73 27.68
N ASN A 902 -36.20 6.64 28.37
CA ASN A 902 -37.42 6.02 27.88
C ASN A 902 -38.60 7.01 27.85
N GLY A 903 -38.39 8.26 28.26
CA GLY A 903 -39.40 9.30 28.27
C GLY A 903 -40.48 9.13 29.35
N HIS A 904 -40.39 8.09 30.19
CA HIS A 904 -41.42 7.84 31.20
C HIS A 904 -41.26 8.75 32.41
N ILE A 905 -42.37 9.32 32.85
CA ILE A 905 -42.46 10.06 34.10
C ILE A 905 -43.12 9.16 35.13
N VAL A 906 -42.30 8.73 36.09
CA VAL A 906 -42.64 7.70 37.07
C VAL A 906 -42.86 8.36 38.42
N TYR A 907 -44.00 8.11 39.06
CA TYR A 907 -44.30 8.60 40.40
C TYR A 907 -44.86 7.49 41.28
N CYS A 908 -44.54 7.55 42.57
CA CYS A 908 -45.00 6.59 43.57
C CYS A 908 -45.83 7.31 44.63
N ASP A 909 -47.09 6.91 44.75
CA ASP A 909 -48.06 7.55 45.65
C ASP A 909 -47.89 7.12 47.12
N ALA A 910 -48.72 7.67 48.01
CA ALA A 910 -48.71 7.35 49.43
C ALA A 910 -49.00 5.86 49.73
N SER A 911 -49.71 5.16 48.82
CA SER A 911 -50.03 3.75 48.95
C SER A 911 -48.84 2.84 48.60
N GLY A 912 -47.79 3.40 47.99
CA GLY A 912 -46.65 2.65 47.47
C GLY A 912 -46.90 2.05 46.09
N LYS A 913 -47.98 2.46 45.41
CA LYS A 913 -48.25 2.04 44.03
C LYS A 913 -47.48 2.96 43.09
N GLN A 914 -46.70 2.35 42.19
CA GLN A 914 -45.93 3.06 41.16
C GLN A 914 -46.80 3.20 39.92
N ASN A 915 -46.93 4.43 39.44
CA ASN A 915 -47.63 4.76 38.20
C ASN A 915 -46.66 5.47 37.25
N SER A 916 -46.80 5.26 35.95
CA SER A 916 -45.95 5.87 34.93
C SER A 916 -46.82 6.54 33.87
N ILE A 917 -46.43 7.75 33.48
CA ILE A 917 -47.00 8.48 32.35
C ILE A 917 -45.97 8.43 31.22
N GLU A 918 -46.41 8.15 30.00
CA GLU A 918 -45.57 8.25 28.80
C GLU A 918 -45.33 9.72 28.46
N GLY A 919 -44.06 10.11 28.40
CA GLY A 919 -43.61 11.41 27.92
C GLY A 919 -42.57 11.24 26.79
N PRO A 920 -42.12 12.35 26.19
CA PRO A 920 -41.10 12.31 25.14
C PRO A 920 -39.74 11.87 25.67
N VAL A 921 -38.97 11.17 24.84
CA VAL A 921 -37.57 10.78 25.12
C VAL A 921 -36.67 12.00 25.02
N VAL A 922 -35.70 12.12 25.93
CA VAL A 922 -34.81 13.29 26.01
C VAL A 922 -33.47 13.00 25.31
N TYR A 923 -33.02 13.93 24.48
CA TYR A 923 -31.78 13.88 23.72
C TYR A 923 -30.74 14.88 24.21
N ARG A 924 -29.53 14.78 23.66
CA ARG A 924 -28.45 15.73 23.92
C ARG A 924 -28.88 17.12 23.45
N GLY A 925 -28.66 18.14 24.28
CA GLY A 925 -29.06 19.52 24.02
C GLY A 925 -30.43 19.88 24.60
N ASP A 926 -31.26 18.90 24.95
CA ASP A 926 -32.58 19.17 25.52
C ASP A 926 -32.49 19.68 26.97
N LEU A 927 -33.42 20.59 27.29
CA LEU A 927 -33.63 21.21 28.60
C LEU A 927 -34.84 20.56 29.28
N ILE A 928 -34.60 19.85 30.38
CA ILE A 928 -35.64 19.37 31.29
C ILE A 928 -35.83 20.42 32.39
N SER A 929 -37.06 20.90 32.57
CA SER A 929 -37.41 21.83 33.65
C SER A 929 -38.50 21.22 34.53
N CYS A 930 -38.25 21.20 35.84
CA CYS A 930 -39.17 20.72 36.87
C CYS A 930 -39.59 21.89 37.75
N ARG A 931 -40.89 22.22 37.75
CA ARG A 931 -41.48 23.31 38.53
C ARG A 931 -42.47 22.75 39.54
N VAL A 932 -42.40 23.23 40.77
CA VAL A 932 -43.38 22.97 41.82
C VAL A 932 -44.35 24.15 41.89
N GLY A 933 -45.65 23.90 41.76
CA GLY A 933 -46.69 24.92 41.85
C GLY A 933 -47.17 25.14 43.28
N PHE A 934 -46.43 25.91 44.08
CA PHE A 934 -46.86 26.28 45.45
C PHE A 934 -48.13 27.15 45.46
N ASP A 935 -48.36 27.93 44.39
CA ASP A 935 -49.50 28.83 44.25
C ASP A 935 -50.81 28.11 43.82
N GLU A 936 -50.73 26.81 43.49
CA GLU A 936 -51.81 26.00 42.92
C GLU A 936 -52.12 24.77 43.81
N GLU A 937 -52.17 24.97 45.14
CA GLU A 937 -52.50 23.89 46.08
C GLU A 937 -54.01 23.56 46.06
N ASP A 938 -54.35 22.30 45.80
CA ASP A 938 -55.74 21.82 45.82
C ASP A 938 -56.32 21.84 47.26
N GLU A 939 -57.64 21.99 47.43
CA GLU A 939 -58.36 21.92 48.73
C GLU A 939 -58.07 20.63 49.54
N ALA A 940 -57.49 19.60 48.91
CA ALA A 940 -57.10 18.32 49.52
C ALA A 940 -55.61 18.25 49.96
N GLY A 941 -54.85 19.35 49.91
CA GLY A 941 -53.43 19.43 50.30
C GLY A 941 -52.49 18.71 49.32
N LYS A 942 -52.77 18.82 48.02
CA LYS A 942 -51.93 18.24 46.95
C LYS A 942 -51.23 19.37 46.20
N ILE A 943 -49.93 19.22 45.99
CA ILE A 943 -49.12 20.18 45.24
C ILE A 943 -48.82 19.61 43.84
N PRO A 944 -49.12 20.35 42.75
CA PRO A 944 -48.78 19.92 41.39
C PRO A 944 -47.29 20.13 41.10
N ILE A 945 -46.67 19.09 40.50
CA ILE A 945 -45.32 19.14 39.95
C ILE A 945 -45.42 19.07 38.43
N PHE A 946 -44.89 20.10 37.78
CA PHE A 946 -44.85 20.24 36.34
C PHE A 946 -43.48 19.83 35.82
N PHE A 947 -43.46 18.90 34.86
CA PHE A 947 -42.29 18.64 34.04
C PHE A 947 -42.50 19.27 32.68
N SER A 948 -41.48 19.97 32.20
CA SER A 948 -41.43 20.53 30.86
C SER A 948 -40.14 20.12 30.17
N LEU A 949 -40.23 19.93 28.86
CA LEU A 949 -39.10 19.64 27.97
C LEU A 949 -39.03 20.77 26.95
N ASN A 950 -37.89 21.45 26.87
CA ASN A 950 -37.65 22.59 25.97
C ASN A 950 -38.75 23.67 26.07
N GLY A 951 -39.24 23.94 27.29
CA GLY A 951 -40.28 24.93 27.56
C GLY A 951 -41.73 24.44 27.40
N GLN A 952 -41.96 23.27 26.82
CA GLN A 952 -43.30 22.69 26.69
C GLN A 952 -43.62 21.76 27.87
N VAL A 953 -44.75 21.96 28.56
CA VAL A 953 -45.17 21.10 29.68
C VAL A 953 -45.54 19.71 29.15
N VAL A 954 -44.83 18.69 29.62
CA VAL A 954 -45.00 17.29 29.20
C VAL A 954 -45.80 16.46 30.20
N ALA A 955 -45.80 16.83 31.49
CA ALA A 955 -46.66 16.22 32.49
C ALA A 955 -46.91 17.12 33.70
N GLN A 956 -48.07 16.91 34.32
CA GLN A 956 -48.47 17.49 35.60
C GLN A 956 -48.85 16.37 36.56
N ILE A 957 -48.21 16.32 37.72
CA ILE A 957 -48.39 15.25 38.71
C ILE A 957 -48.70 15.87 40.08
N SER A 958 -49.90 15.64 40.60
CA SER A 958 -50.31 16.11 41.93
C SER A 958 -49.86 15.12 43.00
N LEU A 959 -48.89 15.53 43.83
CA LEU A 959 -48.41 14.73 44.96
C LEU A 959 -49.17 15.12 46.23
N LYS A 960 -49.70 14.13 46.97
CA LYS A 960 -50.29 14.34 48.30
C LYS A 960 -49.18 14.38 49.35
N LEU A 961 -49.10 15.47 50.10
CA LEU A 961 -48.13 15.64 51.17
C LEU A 961 -48.82 15.41 52.52
N GLY A 962 -48.23 14.54 53.35
CA GLY A 962 -48.79 14.22 54.67
C GLY A 962 -48.67 15.39 55.66
N SER A 963 -49.35 15.29 56.80
CA SER A 963 -49.52 16.35 57.82
C SER A 963 -48.25 16.84 58.55
N GLU A 964 -47.05 16.42 58.11
CA GLU A 964 -45.75 16.91 58.60
C GLU A 964 -45.07 17.70 57.47
N LYS A 965 -44.68 18.96 57.75
CA LYS A 965 -44.21 19.97 56.78
C LYS A 965 -43.32 19.38 55.65
N PRO A 966 -43.63 19.63 54.37
CA PRO A 966 -43.00 18.90 53.28
C PRO A 966 -41.75 19.57 52.70
N ASP A 967 -40.58 19.10 53.10
CA ASP A 967 -39.36 19.42 52.36
C ASP A 967 -39.19 18.45 51.17
N ILE A 968 -39.52 18.93 49.97
CA ILE A 968 -39.25 18.25 48.68
C ILE A 968 -38.00 18.83 48.03
N PHE A 969 -37.14 17.99 47.50
CA PHE A 969 -35.81 18.36 47.02
C PHE A 969 -35.60 17.99 45.55
N PRO A 970 -34.91 18.84 44.78
CA PRO A 970 -34.43 18.49 43.44
C PRO A 970 -33.46 17.31 43.47
N PHE A 971 -33.56 16.45 42.46
CA PHE A 971 -32.75 15.24 42.34
C PHE A 971 -32.35 14.97 40.90
N VAL A 972 -31.09 14.55 40.73
CA VAL A 972 -30.55 14.03 39.47
C VAL A 972 -29.91 12.68 39.73
N GLY A 973 -30.36 11.66 39.01
CA GLY A 973 -29.84 10.29 39.06
C GLY A 973 -29.23 9.88 37.73
N MET A 974 -28.16 9.10 37.77
CA MET A 974 -27.41 8.68 36.59
C MET A 974 -26.97 7.22 36.72
N LYS A 975 -26.94 6.52 35.58
CA LYS A 975 -26.41 5.17 35.44
C LYS A 975 -25.53 5.10 34.19
N HIS A 976 -24.31 4.55 34.33
CA HIS A 976 -23.27 4.44 33.30
C HIS A 976 -22.35 5.67 33.09
N LYS A 977 -21.08 5.37 32.77
CA LYS A 977 -20.03 6.38 32.49
C LYS A 977 -20.32 7.12 31.17
N GLY A 978 -19.96 8.40 31.14
CA GLY A 978 -20.16 9.26 29.96
C GLY A 978 -21.43 10.11 30.00
N ILE A 979 -22.21 10.08 31.08
CA ILE A 979 -23.32 11.02 31.29
C ILE A 979 -22.78 12.31 31.91
N ARG A 980 -23.08 13.45 31.27
CA ARG A 980 -22.80 14.80 31.78
C ARG A 980 -24.01 15.71 31.58
N VAL A 981 -24.39 16.44 32.62
CA VAL A 981 -25.51 17.40 32.57
C VAL A 981 -25.12 18.70 33.26
N LEU A 982 -25.75 19.79 32.85
CA LEU A 982 -25.70 21.08 33.53
C LEU A 982 -27.00 21.24 34.33
N ALA A 983 -26.92 21.57 35.62
CA ALA A 983 -28.08 21.67 36.49
C ALA A 983 -28.06 22.97 37.33
N LYS A 984 -29.21 23.64 37.45
CA LYS A 984 -29.35 24.91 38.19
C LYS A 984 -30.75 25.06 38.82
N MET A 985 -30.82 25.71 39.98
CA MET A 985 -32.07 26.22 40.58
C MET A 985 -32.39 27.63 40.08
N CYS A 986 -33.65 27.87 39.71
CA CYS A 986 -34.11 29.14 39.14
C CYS A 986 -35.13 29.82 40.08
N PRO A 987 -35.06 31.16 40.25
CA PRO A 987 -36.01 31.91 41.07
C PRO A 987 -37.41 31.96 40.44
N GLY A 988 -38.44 32.21 41.26
CA GLY A 988 -39.82 32.43 40.80
C GLY A 988 -40.04 33.84 40.23
N GLU A 989 -40.99 33.99 39.31
CA GLU A 989 -41.42 35.30 38.77
C GLU A 989 -42.14 36.10 39.88
N VAL A 990 -41.62 37.29 40.22
CA VAL A 990 -42.25 38.18 41.21
C VAL A 990 -43.38 38.95 40.52
N ASN A 991 -44.63 38.64 40.85
CA ASN A 991 -45.78 39.44 40.44
C ASN A 991 -45.86 40.70 41.32
N ASP A 992 -45.19 41.78 40.92
CA ASP A 992 -45.36 43.07 41.59
C ASP A 992 -46.75 43.65 41.29
N SER A 993 -47.60 43.61 42.32
CA SER A 993 -48.90 44.26 42.36
C SER A 993 -48.73 45.74 42.66
N ASN A 994 -48.27 46.52 41.67
CA ASN A 994 -48.49 47.96 41.63
C ASN A 994 -48.52 48.44 40.17
N GLY A 995 -49.68 48.95 39.76
CA GLY A 995 -49.92 49.40 38.41
C GLY A 995 -49.06 50.60 38.04
N GLN A 996 -48.10 50.39 37.14
CA GLN A 996 -47.65 51.39 36.18
C GLN A 996 -47.05 50.67 34.96
N ARG A 997 -47.72 50.80 33.81
CA ARG A 997 -47.13 50.49 32.51
C ARG A 997 -46.02 51.50 32.24
N SER A 998 -44.77 51.06 32.29
CA SER A 998 -43.64 51.78 31.67
C SER A 998 -42.61 50.78 31.17
N SER A 999 -42.35 50.84 29.86
CA SER A 999 -41.22 50.27 29.10
C SER A 999 -40.88 48.80 29.33
N ALA A 1000 -41.25 47.97 28.36
CA ALA A 1000 -40.69 46.64 28.16
C ALA A 1000 -39.19 46.77 27.85
N ASP A 1001 -38.36 46.60 28.87
CA ASP A 1001 -36.97 46.17 28.75
C ASP A 1001 -36.46 45.78 30.14
N ASN A 1002 -35.89 44.58 30.20
CA ASN A 1002 -34.97 44.04 31.21
C ASN A 1002 -35.48 43.00 32.24
N PHE A 1003 -34.84 41.83 32.11
CA PHE A 1003 -34.62 40.72 33.07
C PHE A 1003 -35.71 39.65 33.22
N ASP A 1004 -35.81 38.77 32.22
CA ASP A 1004 -36.38 37.43 32.35
C ASP A 1004 -35.24 36.39 32.49
N HIS A 1005 -34.97 35.91 33.72
CA HIS A 1005 -33.82 35.06 34.07
C HIS A 1005 -34.15 33.54 34.00
N GLY A 1006 -34.54 33.04 32.83
CA GLY A 1006 -34.75 31.60 32.57
C GLY A 1006 -33.96 31.09 31.36
N PHE A 1007 -33.63 29.78 31.31
CA PHE A 1007 -32.91 29.19 30.16
C PHE A 1007 -33.66 29.37 28.82
N GLY A 1008 -34.97 29.57 28.85
CA GLY A 1008 -35.81 29.76 27.66
C GLY A 1008 -35.62 31.09 26.92
N ALA A 1009 -35.24 32.18 27.60
CA ALA A 1009 -35.10 33.50 26.96
C ALA A 1009 -33.88 33.58 26.03
N MET A 1010 -32.89 32.70 26.21
CA MET A 1010 -31.67 32.68 25.40
C MET A 1010 -31.87 32.09 24.00
N PHE A 1011 -32.91 31.30 23.78
CA PHE A 1011 -33.17 30.63 22.51
C PHE A 1011 -33.90 31.50 21.47
N ASN A 1012 -34.41 32.67 21.86
CA ASN A 1012 -35.16 33.54 20.96
C ASN A 1012 -34.32 34.64 20.26
N GLU A 1013 -33.15 35.03 20.77
CA GLU A 1013 -32.43 36.22 20.27
C GLU A 1013 -31.19 35.97 19.38
N THR A 1014 -30.75 34.73 19.14
CA THR A 1014 -29.48 34.48 18.41
C THR A 1014 -29.55 33.39 17.35
N ALA A 1015 -30.47 33.52 16.39
CA ALA A 1015 -30.62 32.57 15.28
C ALA A 1015 -29.32 32.29 14.48
N GLU A 1016 -28.38 33.24 14.41
CA GLU A 1016 -27.09 33.04 13.71
C GLU A 1016 -26.07 32.18 14.50
N GLN A 1017 -26.04 32.27 15.84
CA GLN A 1017 -25.16 31.42 16.66
C GLN A 1017 -25.73 30.00 16.80
N THR A 1018 -27.06 29.89 16.77
CA THR A 1018 -27.78 28.60 16.72
C THR A 1018 -27.43 27.82 15.45
N MET A 1019 -27.27 28.48 14.30
CA MET A 1019 -26.89 27.80 13.05
C MET A 1019 -25.46 27.22 13.11
N ILE A 1020 -24.52 27.93 13.74
CA ILE A 1020 -23.14 27.46 13.94
C ILE A 1020 -23.13 26.29 14.94
N LEU A 1021 -23.92 26.37 16.01
CA LEU A 1021 -24.04 25.32 17.02
C LEU A 1021 -24.69 24.05 16.45
N TYR A 1022 -25.78 24.17 15.68
CA TYR A 1022 -26.39 23.04 14.98
C TYR A 1022 -25.47 22.44 13.91
N GLN A 1023 -24.76 23.25 13.12
CA GLN A 1023 -23.80 22.73 12.12
C GLN A 1023 -22.62 21.98 12.75
N THR A 1024 -22.14 22.46 13.89
CA THR A 1024 -21.06 21.81 14.64
C THR A 1024 -21.54 20.54 15.34
N PHE A 1025 -22.80 20.47 15.80
CA PHE A 1025 -23.38 19.25 16.34
C PHE A 1025 -23.74 18.21 15.28
N ASP A 1026 -24.27 18.59 14.12
CA ASP A 1026 -24.52 17.70 12.98
C ASP A 1026 -23.23 17.03 12.51
N SER A 1027 -22.13 17.79 12.45
CA SER A 1027 -20.81 17.27 12.05
C SER A 1027 -20.28 16.22 13.04
N VAL A 1028 -20.58 16.37 14.33
CA VAL A 1028 -20.20 15.41 15.38
C VAL A 1028 -21.12 14.19 15.39
N GLU A 1029 -22.40 14.38 15.07
CA GLU A 1029 -23.37 13.29 14.94
C GLU A 1029 -23.10 12.46 13.69
N GLU A 1030 -22.73 13.06 12.56
CA GLU A 1030 -22.24 12.34 11.37
C GLU A 1030 -20.97 11.53 11.68
N MET A 1031 -20.02 12.11 12.41
CA MET A 1031 -18.80 11.39 12.85
C MET A 1031 -19.13 10.23 13.80
N LYS A 1032 -20.11 10.41 14.70
CA LYS A 1032 -20.54 9.36 15.62
C LYS A 1032 -21.30 8.26 14.89
N VAL A 1033 -22.21 8.60 13.99
CA VAL A 1033 -22.95 7.63 13.16
C VAL A 1033 -21.99 6.85 12.28
N THR A 1034 -20.99 7.50 11.67
CA THR A 1034 -19.96 6.77 10.90
C THR A 1034 -19.10 5.88 11.80
N SER A 1035 -18.72 6.35 13.00
CA SER A 1035 -17.99 5.53 13.97
C SER A 1035 -18.80 4.33 14.45
N ASP A 1036 -20.09 4.50 14.75
CA ASP A 1036 -20.99 3.45 15.24
C ASP A 1036 -21.29 2.43 14.12
N VAL A 1037 -21.47 2.88 12.88
CA VAL A 1037 -21.58 2.00 11.69
C VAL A 1037 -20.29 1.20 11.47
N LEU A 1038 -19.13 1.83 11.68
CA LEU A 1038 -17.84 1.13 11.58
C LEU A 1038 -17.67 0.11 12.70
N LEU A 1039 -18.12 0.43 13.91
CA LEU A 1039 -18.10 -0.47 15.06
C LEU A 1039 -19.02 -1.67 14.85
N GLN A 1040 -20.21 -1.43 14.30
CA GLN A 1040 -21.19 -2.47 13.97
C GLN A 1040 -20.66 -3.37 12.84
N TYR A 1041 -20.08 -2.78 11.79
CA TYR A 1041 -19.42 -3.54 10.72
C TYR A 1041 -18.26 -4.40 11.25
N MET A 1042 -17.47 -3.86 12.18
CA MET A 1042 -16.37 -4.60 12.82
C MET A 1042 -16.91 -5.73 13.73
N GLN A 1043 -18.00 -5.50 14.46
CA GLN A 1043 -18.66 -6.53 15.27
C GLN A 1043 -19.23 -7.63 14.39
N ASP A 1044 -19.96 -7.30 13.33
CA ASP A 1044 -20.51 -8.26 12.36
C ASP A 1044 -19.41 -9.09 11.72
N LYS A 1045 -18.27 -8.46 11.35
CA LYS A 1045 -17.11 -9.18 10.79
C LYS A 1045 -16.43 -10.07 11.82
N ILE A 1046 -16.34 -9.66 13.08
CA ILE A 1046 -15.80 -10.49 14.16
C ILE A 1046 -16.71 -11.69 14.41
N GLU A 1047 -18.03 -11.50 14.35
CA GLU A 1047 -19.02 -12.57 14.55
C GLU A 1047 -18.97 -13.58 13.39
N GLU A 1048 -18.91 -13.11 12.14
CA GLU A 1048 -18.71 -13.94 10.94
C GLU A 1048 -17.42 -14.76 11.02
N ILE A 1049 -16.30 -14.14 11.43
CA ILE A 1049 -15.02 -14.83 11.63
C ILE A 1049 -15.13 -15.84 12.78
N THR A 1050 -15.85 -15.51 13.85
CA THR A 1050 -16.03 -16.40 15.01
C THR A 1050 -16.84 -17.64 14.62
N ASP A 1051 -17.88 -17.47 13.83
CA ASP A 1051 -18.69 -18.58 13.30
C ASP A 1051 -17.90 -19.45 12.33
N ASP A 1052 -17.12 -18.87 11.41
CA ASP A 1052 -16.22 -19.60 10.52
C ASP A 1052 -15.18 -20.42 11.31
N VAL A 1053 -14.61 -19.84 12.37
CA VAL A 1053 -13.66 -20.55 13.26
C VAL A 1053 -14.37 -21.69 13.99
N LYS A 1054 -15.63 -21.52 14.39
CA LYS A 1054 -16.41 -22.56 15.06
C LYS A 1054 -16.73 -23.72 14.11
N VAL A 1055 -17.14 -23.41 12.88
CA VAL A 1055 -17.35 -24.41 11.82
C VAL A 1055 -16.05 -25.17 11.52
N GLN A 1056 -14.91 -24.47 11.44
CA GLN A 1056 -13.62 -25.14 11.26
C GLN A 1056 -13.24 -26.02 12.46
N LYS A 1057 -13.51 -25.58 13.69
CA LYS A 1057 -13.26 -26.37 14.90
C LYS A 1057 -14.09 -27.65 14.93
N ASP A 1058 -15.35 -27.58 14.51
CA ASP A 1058 -16.23 -28.75 14.43
C ASP A 1058 -15.81 -29.70 13.30
N ASN A 1059 -15.37 -29.17 12.16
CA ASN A 1059 -14.77 -29.97 11.09
C ASN A 1059 -13.48 -30.67 11.54
N ILE A 1060 -12.62 -29.98 12.32
CA ILE A 1060 -11.40 -30.59 12.88
C ILE A 1060 -11.74 -31.72 13.84
N LYS A 1061 -12.72 -31.55 14.72
CA LYS A 1061 -13.20 -32.63 15.61
C LYS A 1061 -13.76 -33.82 14.83
N SER A 1062 -14.49 -33.58 13.73
CA SER A 1062 -14.98 -34.65 12.86
C SER A 1062 -13.83 -35.44 12.21
N ILE A 1063 -12.77 -34.74 11.80
CA ILE A 1063 -11.55 -35.34 11.26
C ILE A 1063 -10.81 -36.12 12.34
N GLU A 1064 -10.64 -35.59 13.55
CA GLU A 1064 -10.01 -36.28 14.69
C GLU A 1064 -10.74 -37.60 15.00
N ASN A 1065 -12.07 -37.58 15.10
CA ASN A 1065 -12.87 -38.79 15.30
C ASN A 1065 -12.67 -39.82 14.15
N THR A 1066 -12.57 -39.33 12.91
CA THR A 1066 -12.33 -40.21 11.75
C THR A 1066 -10.94 -40.83 11.79
N VAL A 1067 -9.92 -40.07 12.19
CA VAL A 1067 -8.53 -40.55 12.36
C VAL A 1067 -8.46 -41.57 13.49
N GLU A 1068 -9.14 -41.34 14.60
CA GLU A 1068 -9.17 -42.27 15.73
C GLU A 1068 -9.82 -43.62 15.36
N ILE A 1069 -10.91 -43.59 14.58
CA ILE A 1069 -11.53 -44.81 14.02
C ILE A 1069 -10.56 -45.55 13.07
N GLN A 1070 -9.80 -44.83 12.25
CA GLN A 1070 -8.81 -45.44 11.36
C GLN A 1070 -7.65 -46.05 12.14
N ASN A 1071 -7.17 -45.38 13.19
CA ASN A 1071 -6.11 -45.89 14.06
C ASN A 1071 -6.55 -47.18 14.77
N GLN A 1072 -7.79 -47.26 15.28
CA GLN A 1072 -8.33 -48.50 15.85
C GLN A 1072 -8.40 -49.65 14.82
N LYS A 1073 -8.70 -49.35 13.55
CA LYS A 1073 -8.65 -50.36 12.48
C LYS A 1073 -7.24 -50.85 12.21
N ILE A 1074 -6.26 -49.94 12.20
CA ILE A 1074 -4.84 -50.27 12.01
C ILE A 1074 -4.34 -51.14 13.17
N GLU A 1075 -4.69 -50.82 14.40
CA GLU A 1075 -4.34 -51.65 15.57
C GLU A 1075 -4.93 -53.05 15.49
N ARG A 1076 -6.20 -53.19 15.07
CA ARG A 1076 -6.80 -54.51 14.84
C ARG A 1076 -6.07 -55.29 13.75
N MET A 1077 -5.73 -54.65 12.64
CA MET A 1077 -4.96 -55.26 11.56
C MET A 1077 -3.58 -55.71 12.05
N ASN A 1078 -2.88 -54.89 12.82
CA ASN A 1078 -1.58 -55.25 13.40
C ASN A 1078 -1.72 -56.44 14.36
N SER A 1079 -2.76 -56.48 15.19
CA SER A 1079 -3.05 -57.62 16.05
C SER A 1079 -3.29 -58.90 15.23
N THR A 1080 -4.10 -58.83 14.16
CA THR A 1080 -4.34 -60.00 13.30
C THR A 1080 -3.07 -60.45 12.59
N LEU A 1081 -2.24 -59.51 12.12
CA LEU A 1081 -0.96 -59.81 11.48
C LEU A 1081 0.01 -60.48 12.46
N SER A 1082 0.01 -60.05 13.72
CA SER A 1082 0.80 -60.63 14.80
C SER A 1082 0.36 -62.06 15.12
N GLU A 1083 -0.95 -62.30 15.15
CA GLU A 1083 -1.53 -63.64 15.31
C GLU A 1083 -1.14 -64.57 14.16
N ILE A 1084 -1.25 -64.09 12.92
CA ILE A 1084 -0.84 -64.85 11.72
C ILE A 1084 0.65 -65.16 11.77
N LEU A 1085 1.49 -64.18 12.14
CA LEU A 1085 2.93 -64.38 12.30
C LEU A 1085 3.26 -65.41 13.38
N ASN A 1086 2.55 -65.39 14.52
CA ASN A 1086 2.71 -66.40 15.56
C ASN A 1086 2.28 -67.80 15.08
N ILE A 1087 1.16 -67.91 14.37
CA ILE A 1087 0.72 -69.18 13.77
C ILE A 1087 1.77 -69.71 12.78
N LEU A 1088 2.33 -68.84 11.94
CA LEU A 1088 3.39 -69.19 11.00
C LEU A 1088 4.67 -69.62 11.72
N LYS A 1089 5.03 -68.97 12.82
CA LYS A 1089 6.20 -69.31 13.64
C LYS A 1089 6.04 -70.68 14.31
N VAL A 1090 4.88 -70.94 14.92
CA VAL A 1090 4.54 -72.25 15.52
C VAL A 1090 4.51 -73.36 14.46
N ARG A 1091 4.05 -73.07 13.23
CA ARG A 1091 4.03 -74.04 12.13
C ARG A 1091 5.44 -74.36 11.63
N LYS A 1092 6.36 -73.38 11.69
CA LYS A 1092 7.77 -73.54 11.32
C LYS A 1092 8.60 -74.26 12.39
N GLU A 1093 8.17 -74.24 13.66
CA GLU A 1093 8.78 -75.01 14.75
C GLU A 1093 8.27 -76.46 14.84
N LYS A 1094 7.15 -76.79 14.17
CA LYS A 1094 6.59 -78.15 14.06
C LYS A 1094 7.01 -78.90 12.78
N GLN A 1095 7.66 -78.23 11.84
CA GLN A 1095 8.39 -78.83 10.72
C GLN A 1095 9.85 -78.98 11.11
#